data_AF-A0A7Y3MTB6-F1
#
_entry.id   AF-A0A7Y3MTB6-F1
#
_cell.length_a   1.000
_cell.length_b   1.000
_cell.length_c   1.000
_cell.angle_alpha   90.00
_cell.angle_beta   90.00
_cell.angle_gamma   90.00
#
_symmetry.space_group_name_H-M   'P 1'
#
loop_
_entity.id
_entity.type
_entity.pdbx_description
1 polymer ?
#
loop_
_entity_poly.entity_id
_entity_poly.type
_entity_poly.pdbx_seq_one_letter_code
_entity_poly.pdbx_strand_id
1 'polypeptide(L)'
;PALVDVRGAPQTVTFPGPTIQANTTVLTGSATLDSDAGTGLGVGYDLVCDFNGNAVLDAGDFIDGFGDEAGFYVVSDLTVGGPLPVTEVTYTVSGVTPGFTGQNTYYPTGIATMGRLPLITISHGNGHNYTWYDYLGNHLASYGFVVMSHQNNTGPGIETASTTTYEHTDAFLGQLGSIAGGALVGHIDTTRILWIGHSRGGEGVARAYTRVENGSVVPENYEADDIVFVSSIAPNNSLGPGATQPREVNYHLLWGAADGDISGSGSSTGTWSFAIFERAEGFRQSTYVHGADHNDFNCCGFEDFTGPAGTAIGRPEAQRVAKAVYLAAAQRYANGNIPALDLFWRQWERYRPIGVSPATVVVNDYREGDAEGRIIIDDFQTGTDLGMSSSGGAVTWSVDDETEGVLRDVSSGYTWTGSDPMNGMSRAVGSDDPFGVVFGWNADRFLEFEIVEALRDFTDDEYLAFRACQVSHHPNTVAVLADLTFTATLRDGAGATSSIRIGAYGGGIEELYQRSGGWQNEFEVIRIRLTDFLHNGSGLDLSDIAAIRFEFGPSHGSAEGYIGFDELMLSSSADPPTPGTITVELADEVPMLIPPGVETTLTLVIGAASEDVVAGSPTLHYRFDGGDYLTAPLAALGGDLYEATVPAAGCGDVPEFYFSAEGSLTGEIRLPIDAPATVFTTEVGTLVEAFSDDFESDLGWTVVNIDLEDGPWERGVPAGDGERGDPTVDWDGSGACYLTDNVAGNSDVDGGPTIVTSPRLDATTLGDPRVGYARWFTNDDEDIDRLIVELSNNDGGTWTVLEEVPNTVGWVYQSWRIADFMTPTDQMRIRFSAIDQPNDSVTEAGVDAISIFEITCP
;
A
#
# COMPACT_ATOMS: atom_id res chain seq x y z
N PRO A 1 19.44 -10.25 -9.11
CA PRO A 1 19.66 -10.31 -7.63
C PRO A 1 19.51 -11.73 -7.10
N ALA A 2 20.34 -12.23 -6.17
CA ALA A 2 20.15 -13.60 -5.66
C ALA A 2 18.80 -13.74 -4.92
N LEU A 3 17.99 -14.72 -5.32
CA LEU A 3 16.68 -14.97 -4.70
C LEU A 3 16.87 -15.70 -3.38
N VAL A 4 16.35 -15.09 -2.30
CA VAL A 4 16.32 -15.69 -0.97
C VAL A 4 14.88 -15.93 -0.57
N ASP A 5 14.46 -17.19 -0.55
CA ASP A 5 13.15 -17.54 -0.03
C ASP A 5 13.14 -17.41 1.50
N VAL A 6 12.39 -16.44 2.01
CA VAL A 6 12.22 -16.17 3.45
C VAL A 6 11.62 -17.35 4.24
N ARG A 7 11.02 -18.35 3.57
CA ARG A 7 10.55 -19.60 4.17
C ARG A 7 11.68 -20.62 4.38
N GLY A 8 12.88 -20.30 3.91
CA GLY A 8 14.12 -21.07 4.05
C GLY A 8 14.46 -21.97 2.87
N ALA A 9 13.51 -22.26 1.97
CA ALA A 9 13.78 -22.96 0.72
C ALA A 9 12.67 -22.70 -0.33
N PRO A 10 13.02 -22.56 -1.62
CA PRO A 10 12.05 -22.39 -2.68
C PRO A 10 11.19 -23.64 -2.86
N GLN A 11 9.94 -23.43 -3.28
CA GLN A 11 9.01 -24.49 -3.60
C GLN A 11 8.90 -24.66 -5.11
N THR A 12 9.27 -25.83 -5.62
CA THR A 12 9.00 -26.20 -7.01
C THR A 12 7.49 -26.36 -7.22
N VAL A 13 6.94 -25.61 -8.17
CA VAL A 13 5.55 -25.70 -8.61
C VAL A 13 5.53 -26.08 -10.09
N THR A 14 4.58 -26.91 -10.48
CA THR A 14 4.29 -27.17 -11.90
C THR A 14 2.87 -26.71 -12.15
N PHE A 15 2.64 -26.02 -13.26
CA PHE A 15 1.33 -25.53 -13.70
C PHE A 15 0.81 -26.42 -14.84
N PRO A 16 0.13 -27.54 -14.52
CA PRO A 16 -0.23 -28.55 -15.52
C PRO A 16 -1.53 -28.22 -16.27
N GLY A 17 -2.24 -27.19 -15.83
CA GLY A 17 -3.62 -26.93 -16.21
C GLY A 17 -3.77 -25.86 -17.30
N PRO A 18 -4.82 -25.95 -18.13
CA PRO A 18 -5.15 -24.91 -19.10
C PRO A 18 -5.89 -23.72 -18.48
N THR A 19 -6.17 -23.76 -17.17
CA THR A 19 -6.88 -22.69 -16.45
C THR A 19 -6.14 -22.27 -15.19
N ILE A 20 -6.35 -21.04 -14.75
CA ILE A 20 -5.76 -20.50 -13.51
C ILE A 20 -6.17 -21.33 -12.29
N GLN A 21 -7.42 -21.79 -12.22
CA GLN A 21 -7.90 -22.63 -11.11
C GLN A 21 -7.17 -23.98 -11.07
N ALA A 22 -6.83 -24.55 -12.23
CA ALA A 22 -6.04 -25.77 -12.32
C ALA A 22 -4.55 -25.55 -11.99
N ASN A 23 -4.13 -24.29 -11.94
CA ASN A 23 -2.77 -23.85 -11.64
C ASN A 23 -2.65 -23.18 -10.26
N THR A 24 -3.70 -23.22 -9.43
CA THR A 24 -3.64 -22.72 -8.04
C THR A 24 -2.80 -23.64 -7.17
N THR A 25 -1.80 -23.08 -6.49
CA THR A 25 -0.87 -23.84 -5.64
C THR A 25 -0.83 -23.28 -4.23
N VAL A 26 -0.83 -24.18 -3.24
CA VAL A 26 -0.60 -23.81 -1.84
C VAL A 26 0.91 -23.71 -1.60
N LEU A 27 1.34 -22.55 -1.11
CA LEU A 27 2.72 -22.31 -0.71
C LEU A 27 3.02 -22.99 0.64
N THR A 28 3.89 -23.99 0.63
CA THR A 28 4.40 -24.67 1.82
C THR A 28 5.21 -23.68 2.65
N GLY A 29 5.03 -23.69 3.97
CA GLY A 29 5.72 -22.78 4.88
C GLY A 29 5.19 -21.35 4.87
N SER A 30 4.13 -21.02 4.12
CA SER A 30 3.55 -19.66 4.15
C SER A 30 3.05 -19.24 5.54
N ALA A 31 2.64 -20.21 6.36
CA ALA A 31 2.25 -19.98 7.75
C ALA A 31 3.42 -19.61 8.69
N THR A 32 4.68 -19.68 8.22
CA THR A 32 5.86 -19.26 8.99
C THR A 32 6.42 -17.92 8.53
N LEU A 33 5.78 -17.27 7.55
CA LEU A 33 6.11 -15.90 7.19
C LEU A 33 5.85 -15.00 8.40
N ASP A 34 6.77 -14.08 8.65
CA ASP A 34 6.63 -13.12 9.72
C ASP A 34 5.46 -12.18 9.42
N SER A 35 4.67 -11.90 10.45
CA SER A 35 3.56 -10.95 10.41
C SER A 35 3.77 -9.79 11.37
N ASP A 36 4.86 -9.79 12.14
CA ASP A 36 5.14 -8.81 13.18
C ASP A 36 5.71 -7.52 12.58
N ALA A 37 4.82 -6.58 12.27
CA ALA A 37 5.18 -5.23 11.85
C ALA A 37 5.32 -4.26 13.05
N GLY A 38 5.51 -4.78 14.27
CA GLY A 38 5.53 -3.98 15.49
C GLY A 38 4.21 -3.26 15.73
N THR A 39 4.20 -1.93 15.58
CA THR A 39 2.97 -1.14 15.67
C THR A 39 2.20 -1.05 14.35
N GLY A 40 2.75 -1.52 13.22
CA GLY A 40 2.04 -1.64 11.93
C GLY A 40 1.13 -2.87 11.85
N LEU A 41 0.42 -3.05 10.74
CA LEU A 41 -0.54 -4.16 10.58
C LEU A 41 0.10 -5.47 10.08
N GLY A 42 1.04 -5.38 9.14
CA GLY A 42 1.60 -6.54 8.47
C GLY A 42 2.91 -6.27 7.75
N VAL A 43 3.61 -7.34 7.41
CA VAL A 43 4.90 -7.33 6.72
C VAL A 43 4.68 -7.60 5.23
N GLY A 44 5.27 -6.78 4.37
CA GLY A 44 5.23 -6.94 2.92
C GLY A 44 6.21 -8.01 2.43
N TYR A 45 5.79 -8.76 1.42
CA TYR A 45 6.58 -9.79 0.74
C TYR A 45 6.35 -9.73 -0.75
N ASP A 46 7.43 -9.94 -1.50
CA ASP A 46 7.35 -10.16 -2.95
C ASP A 46 7.21 -11.64 -3.25
N LEU A 47 6.45 -11.95 -4.30
CA LEU A 47 6.34 -13.32 -4.81
C LEU A 47 7.12 -13.41 -6.12
N VAL A 48 8.18 -14.21 -6.11
CA VAL A 48 8.95 -14.51 -7.33
C VAL A 48 8.67 -15.93 -7.80
N CYS A 49 8.30 -16.06 -9.06
CA CYS A 49 8.25 -17.32 -9.78
C CYS A 49 9.53 -17.48 -10.60
N ASP A 50 10.48 -18.24 -10.04
CA ASP A 50 11.74 -18.61 -10.68
C ASP A 50 11.50 -19.73 -11.71
N PHE A 51 11.27 -19.38 -12.98
CA PHE A 51 10.92 -20.35 -14.03
C PHE A 51 12.15 -21.01 -14.65
N ASN A 52 13.30 -20.34 -14.63
CA ASN A 52 14.54 -20.90 -15.16
C ASN A 52 15.28 -21.78 -14.11
N GLY A 53 14.90 -21.68 -12.83
CA GLY A 53 15.38 -22.47 -11.70
C GLY A 53 16.79 -22.09 -11.24
N ASN A 54 17.26 -20.89 -11.55
CA ASN A 54 18.65 -20.47 -11.30
C ASN A 54 18.84 -19.75 -9.95
N ALA A 55 17.76 -19.47 -9.21
CA ALA A 55 17.73 -18.73 -7.95
C ALA A 55 18.32 -17.30 -8.03
N VAL A 56 18.19 -16.65 -9.18
CA VAL A 56 18.60 -15.27 -9.44
C VAL A 56 17.46 -14.55 -10.14
N LEU A 57 16.97 -13.46 -9.55
CA LEU A 57 15.98 -12.60 -10.18
C LEU A 57 16.55 -12.04 -11.47
N ASP A 58 15.98 -12.45 -12.61
CA ASP A 58 16.31 -12.04 -13.97
C ASP A 58 15.09 -12.12 -14.91
N ALA A 59 15.29 -11.88 -16.22
CA ALA A 59 14.23 -11.87 -17.22
C ALA A 59 13.49 -13.22 -17.40
N GLY A 60 14.05 -14.33 -16.91
CA GLY A 60 13.40 -15.63 -16.87
C GLY A 60 12.32 -15.72 -15.78
N ASP A 61 12.19 -14.73 -14.90
CA ASP A 61 11.33 -14.78 -13.73
C ASP A 61 10.13 -13.85 -13.85
N PHE A 62 9.08 -14.18 -13.10
CA PHE A 62 7.94 -13.30 -12.89
C PHE A 62 7.89 -12.88 -11.43
N ILE A 63 7.82 -11.58 -11.18
CA ILE A 63 7.72 -11.01 -9.84
C ILE A 63 6.40 -10.27 -9.68
N ASP A 64 5.74 -10.51 -8.55
CA ASP A 64 4.65 -9.69 -8.03
C ASP A 64 5.24 -8.93 -6.83
N GLY A 65 5.38 -7.61 -6.94
CA GLY A 65 6.20 -6.76 -6.05
C GLY A 65 7.31 -6.00 -6.80
N PHE A 66 8.46 -5.78 -6.15
CA PHE A 66 9.69 -5.14 -6.70
C PHE A 66 9.69 -3.59 -6.81
N GLY A 67 8.55 -2.93 -6.61
CA GLY A 67 8.42 -1.46 -6.58
C GLY A 67 8.28 -0.88 -5.17
N ASP A 68 7.64 0.29 -5.05
CA ASP A 68 7.32 0.92 -3.76
C ASP A 68 6.27 0.14 -2.94
N GLU A 69 5.58 -0.83 -3.56
CA GLU A 69 4.61 -1.71 -2.92
C GLU A 69 5.03 -3.19 -3.03
N ALA A 70 4.84 -3.92 -1.94
CA ALA A 70 5.08 -5.35 -1.88
C ALA A 70 4.00 -6.15 -2.63
N GLY A 71 4.35 -7.31 -3.20
CA GLY A 71 3.39 -8.16 -3.91
C GLY A 71 2.23 -8.67 -3.05
N PHE A 72 2.49 -8.94 -1.76
CA PHE A 72 1.43 -9.21 -0.78
C PHE A 72 1.88 -8.88 0.65
N TYR A 73 0.90 -8.74 1.54
CA TYR A 73 1.16 -8.52 2.96
C TYR A 73 0.70 -9.70 3.81
N VAL A 74 1.50 -10.06 4.82
CA VAL A 74 1.09 -10.97 5.88
C VAL A 74 0.72 -10.15 7.11
N VAL A 75 -0.58 -10.10 7.39
CA VAL A 75 -1.18 -9.28 8.45
C VAL A 75 -1.27 -10.07 9.75
N SER A 76 -0.92 -9.42 10.86
CA SER A 76 -1.06 -9.99 12.21
C SER A 76 -2.53 -10.11 12.65
N ASP A 77 -2.82 -10.81 13.75
CA ASP A 77 -4.18 -10.85 14.30
C ASP A 77 -4.56 -9.50 14.92
N LEU A 78 -5.27 -8.69 14.15
CA LEU A 78 -5.71 -7.34 14.51
C LEU A 78 -6.65 -7.28 15.71
N THR A 79 -7.12 -8.42 16.24
CA THR A 79 -7.98 -8.45 17.44
C THR A 79 -7.17 -8.47 18.74
N VAL A 80 -5.86 -8.75 18.65
CA VAL A 80 -4.94 -8.87 19.78
C VAL A 80 -4.32 -7.50 20.11
N GLY A 81 -4.00 -7.26 21.38
CA GLY A 81 -3.29 -6.04 21.79
C GLY A 81 -1.91 -5.96 21.14
N GLY A 82 -1.51 -4.75 20.74
CA GLY A 82 -0.22 -4.47 20.13
C GLY A 82 0.95 -4.59 21.11
N PRO A 83 2.18 -4.34 20.65
CA PRO A 83 3.39 -4.65 21.40
C PRO A 83 3.63 -3.69 22.58
N LEU A 84 2.96 -2.53 22.62
CA LEU A 84 3.24 -1.51 23.62
C LEU A 84 2.41 -1.71 24.90
N PRO A 85 3.03 -1.69 26.09
CA PRO A 85 2.29 -1.60 27.35
C PRO A 85 1.53 -0.27 27.41
N VAL A 86 0.34 -0.28 28.03
CA VAL A 86 -0.56 0.89 28.07
C VAL A 86 -0.72 1.41 29.49
N THR A 87 -0.68 2.73 29.62
CA THR A 87 -1.08 3.45 30.83
C THR A 87 -2.46 4.07 30.63
N GLU A 88 -3.33 3.90 31.62
CA GLU A 88 -4.65 4.53 31.68
C GLU A 88 -4.70 5.56 32.82
N VAL A 89 -5.32 6.71 32.56
CA VAL A 89 -5.53 7.76 33.55
C VAL A 89 -6.86 8.48 33.39
N THR A 90 -7.65 8.52 34.47
CA THR A 90 -8.87 9.32 34.56
C THR A 90 -8.59 10.64 35.29
N TYR A 91 -9.07 11.75 34.74
CA TYR A 91 -8.87 13.10 35.28
C TYR A 91 -9.99 14.05 34.80
N THR A 92 -9.89 15.32 35.19
CA THR A 92 -10.82 16.37 34.75
C THR A 92 -10.09 17.50 34.07
N VAL A 93 -10.70 18.09 33.05
CA VAL A 93 -10.21 19.28 32.34
C VAL A 93 -11.06 20.52 32.67
N SER A 94 -10.49 21.70 32.41
CA SER A 94 -11.21 22.98 32.45
C SER A 94 -11.50 23.49 31.03
N GLY A 95 -12.31 24.56 30.89
CA GLY A 95 -12.65 25.14 29.59
C GLY A 95 -13.77 24.44 28.82
N VAL A 96 -14.35 23.39 29.40
CA VAL A 96 -15.43 22.59 28.81
C VAL A 96 -16.78 22.83 29.48
N THR A 97 -17.86 22.33 28.87
CA THR A 97 -19.24 22.40 29.38
C THR A 97 -19.33 22.05 30.87
N PRO A 98 -19.84 22.95 31.74
CA PRO A 98 -19.91 22.72 33.17
C PRO A 98 -20.66 21.44 33.55
N GLY A 99 -20.03 20.61 34.39
CA GLY A 99 -20.58 19.33 34.84
C GLY A 99 -20.22 18.13 33.97
N PHE A 100 -19.57 18.35 32.82
CA PHE A 100 -19.05 17.33 31.92
C PHE A 100 -17.56 17.58 31.75
N THR A 101 -16.76 17.27 32.77
CA THR A 101 -15.33 17.63 32.80
C THR A 101 -14.40 16.43 32.78
N GLY A 102 -14.94 15.21 32.94
CA GLY A 102 -14.15 13.98 33.01
C GLY A 102 -13.58 13.55 31.67
N GLN A 103 -12.34 13.06 31.69
CA GLN A 103 -11.67 12.35 30.60
C GLN A 103 -11.00 11.09 31.13
N ASN A 104 -10.91 10.06 30.29
CA ASN A 104 -10.15 8.84 30.52
C ASN A 104 -9.21 8.61 29.34
N THR A 105 -7.90 8.60 29.59
CA THR A 105 -6.88 8.59 28.54
C THR A 105 -5.99 7.38 28.63
N TYR A 106 -5.74 6.75 27.49
CA TYR A 106 -4.89 5.58 27.28
C TYR A 106 -3.73 5.99 26.37
N TYR A 107 -2.51 5.62 26.74
CA TYR A 107 -1.32 5.92 25.94
C TYR A 107 -0.22 4.89 26.20
N PRO A 108 0.74 4.69 25.27
CA PRO A 108 1.90 3.85 25.52
C PRO A 108 2.62 4.24 26.80
N THR A 109 2.86 3.30 27.71
CA THR A 109 3.57 3.56 28.98
C THR A 109 4.96 4.16 28.73
N GLY A 110 5.60 3.81 27.60
CA GLY A 110 6.91 4.30 27.16
C GLY A 110 6.88 5.62 26.37
N ILE A 111 5.78 6.37 26.34
CA ILE A 111 5.62 7.55 25.45
C ILE A 111 6.74 8.59 25.56
N ALA A 112 7.41 8.71 26.72
CA ALA A 112 8.50 9.66 26.94
C ALA A 112 9.72 9.45 26.03
N THR A 113 9.84 8.29 25.38
CA THR A 113 10.91 7.98 24.40
C THR A 113 10.36 7.79 22.99
N MET A 114 9.10 8.17 22.74
CA MET A 114 8.46 8.06 21.44
C MET A 114 8.31 9.45 20.81
N GLY A 115 8.14 9.50 19.48
CA GLY A 115 7.77 10.71 18.76
C GLY A 115 6.33 11.17 19.07
N ARG A 116 5.78 12.02 18.20
CA ARG A 116 4.40 12.49 18.31
C ARG A 116 3.43 11.41 17.82
N LEU A 117 2.44 11.06 18.63
CA LEU A 117 1.47 10.03 18.32
C LEU A 117 0.12 10.63 17.93
N PRO A 118 -0.62 10.04 16.97
CA PRO A 118 -1.96 10.50 16.63
C PRO A 118 -2.92 10.45 17.83
N LEU A 119 -3.88 11.38 17.85
CA LEU A 119 -4.89 11.50 18.89
C LEU A 119 -6.22 10.90 18.43
N ILE A 120 -6.81 10.03 19.25
CA ILE A 120 -8.16 9.50 19.06
C ILE A 120 -9.07 10.01 20.18
N THR A 121 -10.11 10.78 19.84
CA THR A 121 -11.15 11.22 20.78
C THR A 121 -12.37 10.30 20.70
N ILE A 122 -12.87 9.79 21.83
CA ILE A 122 -14.05 8.94 21.92
C ILE A 122 -15.20 9.64 22.68
N SER A 123 -16.29 9.93 21.97
CA SER A 123 -17.52 10.57 22.47
C SER A 123 -18.62 9.54 22.76
N HIS A 124 -18.94 9.30 24.04
CA HIS A 124 -19.93 8.26 24.39
C HIS A 124 -21.39 8.64 24.06
N GLY A 125 -22.25 7.62 24.02
CA GLY A 125 -23.70 7.72 23.79
C GLY A 125 -24.55 8.06 25.01
N ASN A 126 -25.86 8.24 24.79
CA ASN A 126 -26.78 8.58 25.86
C ASN A 126 -27.02 7.39 26.80
N GLY A 127 -26.87 7.60 28.10
CA GLY A 127 -26.92 6.49 29.06
C GLY A 127 -25.65 5.64 29.11
N HIS A 128 -24.64 5.95 28.27
CA HIS A 128 -23.31 5.35 28.33
C HIS A 128 -22.42 6.11 29.31
N ASN A 129 -21.25 5.55 29.59
CA ASN A 129 -20.18 6.21 30.34
C ASN A 129 -18.90 6.25 29.50
N TYR A 130 -18.14 7.34 29.59
CA TYR A 130 -16.85 7.50 28.93
C TYR A 130 -15.80 6.46 29.35
N THR A 131 -15.92 5.87 30.55
CA THR A 131 -15.04 4.79 31.02
C THR A 131 -15.50 3.40 30.57
N TRP A 132 -16.30 3.29 29.50
CA TRP A 132 -16.79 1.99 29.00
C TRP A 132 -16.10 1.53 27.71
N TYR A 133 -15.13 2.31 27.23
CA TYR A 133 -14.42 2.07 25.98
C TYR A 133 -13.00 1.55 26.22
N ASP A 134 -12.69 1.08 27.43
CA ASP A 134 -11.36 0.58 27.82
C ASP A 134 -10.85 -0.52 26.87
N TYR A 135 -11.75 -1.38 26.37
CA TYR A 135 -11.39 -2.44 25.43
C TYR A 135 -10.79 -1.89 24.13
N LEU A 136 -11.28 -0.73 23.67
CA LEU A 136 -10.85 -0.07 22.44
C LEU A 136 -9.69 0.89 22.72
N GLY A 137 -9.79 1.67 23.79
CA GLY A 137 -8.74 2.59 24.23
C GLY A 137 -7.42 1.89 24.52
N ASN A 138 -7.44 0.79 25.28
CA ASN A 138 -6.25 -0.02 25.51
C ASN A 138 -5.72 -0.67 24.22
N HIS A 139 -6.62 -1.13 23.35
CA HIS A 139 -6.22 -1.79 22.10
C HIS A 139 -5.50 -0.80 21.18
N LEU A 140 -6.11 0.33 20.84
CA LEU A 140 -5.48 1.32 19.95
C LEU A 140 -4.21 1.93 20.58
N ALA A 141 -4.22 2.23 21.89
CA ALA A 141 -3.01 2.73 22.55
C ALA A 141 -1.84 1.74 22.52
N SER A 142 -2.10 0.44 22.52
CA SER A 142 -1.05 -0.59 22.40
C SER A 142 -0.39 -0.65 21.01
N TYR A 143 -0.96 0.03 20.01
CA TYR A 143 -0.42 0.19 18.65
C TYR A 143 0.14 1.60 18.37
N GLY A 144 0.39 2.41 19.41
CA GLY A 144 1.05 3.70 19.24
C GLY A 144 0.10 4.88 19.00
N PHE A 145 -1.12 4.81 19.54
CA PHE A 145 -2.06 5.94 19.54
C PHE A 145 -2.22 6.52 20.96
N VAL A 146 -2.56 7.80 21.06
CA VAL A 146 -3.09 8.36 22.30
C VAL A 146 -4.60 8.44 22.19
N VAL A 147 -5.31 7.76 23.08
CA VAL A 147 -6.77 7.65 23.03
C VAL A 147 -7.38 8.33 24.24
N MET A 148 -8.29 9.27 24.03
CA MET A 148 -9.00 10.00 25.08
C MET A 148 -10.50 9.80 24.92
N SER A 149 -11.17 9.22 25.92
CA SER A 149 -12.63 9.23 26.00
C SER A 149 -13.11 10.27 27.00
N HIS A 150 -14.18 11.00 26.70
CA HIS A 150 -14.65 12.10 27.55
C HIS A 150 -16.10 11.98 27.97
N GLN A 151 -16.46 12.60 29.10
CA GLN A 151 -17.84 12.81 29.49
C GLN A 151 -18.57 13.64 28.43
N ASN A 152 -19.63 13.09 27.88
CA ASN A 152 -20.36 13.67 26.76
C ASN A 152 -21.75 14.15 27.22
N ASN A 153 -22.12 15.38 26.85
CA ASN A 153 -23.41 15.96 27.24
C ASN A 153 -24.51 15.57 26.25
N THR A 154 -25.03 14.36 26.38
CA THR A 154 -26.01 13.77 25.46
C THR A 154 -27.46 14.10 25.80
N GLY A 155 -27.73 14.57 27.03
CA GLY A 155 -29.07 14.70 27.62
C GLY A 155 -29.98 15.75 26.96
N PRO A 156 -29.45 16.92 26.54
CA PRO A 156 -30.21 17.89 25.73
C PRO A 156 -30.36 17.50 24.25
N GLY A 157 -29.44 16.73 23.67
CA GLY A 157 -29.49 16.27 22.28
C GLY A 157 -28.13 16.32 21.58
N ILE A 158 -28.15 16.23 20.25
CA ILE A 158 -26.95 16.13 19.40
C ILE A 158 -26.11 17.40 19.46
N GLU A 159 -26.73 18.57 19.50
CA GLU A 159 -26.00 19.85 19.51
C GLU A 159 -25.13 20.03 20.75
N THR A 160 -25.51 19.46 21.90
CA THR A 160 -24.67 19.47 23.11
C THR A 160 -23.65 18.35 23.12
N ALA A 161 -23.96 17.20 22.54
CA ALA A 161 -23.01 16.09 22.38
C ALA A 161 -21.85 16.49 21.44
N SER A 162 -22.17 17.20 20.36
CA SER A 162 -21.19 17.75 19.44
C SER A 162 -20.35 18.84 20.10
N THR A 163 -20.96 19.68 20.95
CA THR A 163 -20.24 20.70 21.73
C THR A 163 -19.16 20.11 22.61
N THR A 164 -19.49 19.07 23.38
CA THR A 164 -18.49 18.44 24.23
C THR A 164 -17.39 17.72 23.43
N THR A 165 -17.64 17.25 22.20
CA THR A 165 -16.60 16.61 21.38
C THR A 165 -15.45 17.59 21.05
N TYR A 166 -15.76 18.75 20.48
CA TYR A 166 -14.72 19.71 20.11
C TYR A 166 -14.11 20.40 21.34
N GLU A 167 -14.91 20.69 22.39
CA GLU A 167 -14.42 21.30 23.63
C GLU A 167 -13.43 20.39 24.36
N HIS A 168 -13.70 19.09 24.43
CA HIS A 168 -12.81 18.15 25.13
C HIS A 168 -11.54 17.85 24.35
N THR A 169 -11.60 17.80 23.01
CA THR A 169 -10.40 17.69 22.17
C THR A 169 -9.51 18.92 22.37
N ASP A 170 -10.10 20.12 22.30
CA ASP A 170 -9.37 21.38 22.48
C ASP A 170 -8.77 21.49 23.90
N ALA A 171 -9.57 21.19 24.92
CA ALA A 171 -9.16 21.21 26.30
C ALA A 171 -8.06 20.20 26.61
N PHE A 172 -8.06 19.02 25.97
CA PHE A 172 -7.01 18.01 26.11
C PHE A 172 -5.66 18.56 25.60
N LEU A 173 -5.65 19.08 24.37
CA LEU A 173 -4.45 19.63 23.73
C LEU A 173 -3.93 20.87 24.48
N GLY A 174 -4.81 21.76 24.95
CA GLY A 174 -4.42 22.95 25.70
C GLY A 174 -3.94 22.68 27.13
N GLN A 175 -4.15 21.48 27.68
CA GLN A 175 -3.87 21.17 29.10
C GLN A 175 -2.89 20.01 29.31
N LEU A 176 -2.13 19.59 28.29
CA LEU A 176 -1.17 18.47 28.36
C LEU A 176 -0.20 18.56 29.55
N GLY A 177 0.24 19.78 29.93
CA GLY A 177 1.12 20.00 31.09
C GLY A 177 0.51 19.62 32.45
N SER A 178 -0.81 19.47 32.55
CA SER A 178 -1.51 19.05 33.76
C SER A 178 -1.95 17.58 33.73
N ILE A 179 -2.07 17.01 32.53
CA ILE A 179 -2.56 15.65 32.31
C ILE A 179 -1.41 14.67 32.54
N ALA A 180 -1.67 13.58 33.28
CA ALA A 180 -0.67 12.56 33.57
C ALA A 180 0.66 13.10 34.15
N GLY A 181 0.62 14.23 34.87
CA GLY A 181 1.83 14.88 35.38
C GLY A 181 2.73 15.49 34.29
N GLY A 182 2.19 15.79 33.11
CA GLY A 182 2.92 16.36 31.97
C GLY A 182 3.51 15.33 31.02
N ALA A 183 3.21 14.03 31.19
CA ALA A 183 3.83 12.95 30.41
C ALA A 183 3.54 13.02 28.89
N LEU A 184 2.49 13.74 28.48
CA LEU A 184 2.07 13.86 27.08
C LEU A 184 2.60 15.11 26.38
N VAL A 185 3.30 16.00 27.10
CA VAL A 185 3.82 17.25 26.53
C VAL A 185 4.86 16.94 25.46
N GLY A 186 4.62 17.39 24.23
CA GLY A 186 5.50 17.17 23.08
C GLY A 186 5.31 15.83 22.37
N HIS A 187 4.36 15.00 22.80
CA HIS A 187 4.15 13.65 22.25
C HIS A 187 2.80 13.44 21.58
N ILE A 188 2.02 14.51 21.39
CA ILE A 188 0.75 14.45 20.66
C ILE A 188 0.95 15.07 19.28
N ASP A 189 0.60 14.31 18.25
CA ASP A 189 0.48 14.83 16.92
C ASP A 189 -0.88 15.51 16.76
N THR A 190 -0.83 16.82 16.51
CA THR A 190 -2.05 17.63 16.38
C THR A 190 -2.60 17.60 14.97
N THR A 191 -1.83 17.17 13.96
CA THR A 191 -2.30 17.12 12.56
C THR A 191 -2.95 15.79 12.19
N ARG A 192 -3.01 14.85 13.14
CA ARG A 192 -3.58 13.51 12.96
C ARG A 192 -4.56 13.19 14.09
N ILE A 193 -5.72 13.84 14.02
CA ILE A 193 -6.82 13.67 14.99
C ILE A 193 -7.92 12.79 14.39
N LEU A 194 -8.37 11.80 15.16
CA LEU A 194 -9.47 10.92 14.80
C LEU A 194 -10.58 11.06 15.83
N TRP A 195 -11.83 11.20 15.38
CA TRP A 195 -12.99 11.26 16.27
C TRP A 195 -13.86 10.03 16.12
N ILE A 196 -14.15 9.35 17.23
CA ILE A 196 -15.06 8.21 17.30
C ILE A 196 -16.22 8.58 18.23
N GLY A 197 -17.46 8.37 17.80
CA GLY A 197 -18.63 8.66 18.62
C GLY A 197 -19.60 7.50 18.63
N HIS A 198 -20.31 7.28 19.74
CA HIS A 198 -21.33 6.23 19.84
C HIS A 198 -22.73 6.82 20.06
N SER A 199 -23.76 6.34 19.35
CA SER A 199 -25.18 6.72 19.56
C SER A 199 -25.37 8.21 19.30
N ARG A 200 -25.92 8.96 20.26
CA ARG A 200 -25.93 10.45 20.20
C ARG A 200 -24.54 11.06 20.08
N GLY A 201 -23.52 10.41 20.64
CA GLY A 201 -22.12 10.79 20.43
C GLY A 201 -21.63 10.50 19.01
N GLY A 202 -22.19 9.47 18.35
CA GLY A 202 -21.88 9.09 16.97
C GLY A 202 -22.37 10.11 15.95
N GLU A 203 -23.60 10.60 16.10
CA GLU A 203 -24.04 11.77 15.33
C GLU A 203 -23.28 13.04 15.78
N GLY A 204 -22.98 13.12 17.07
CA GLY A 204 -22.28 14.23 17.69
C GLY A 204 -20.90 14.50 17.08
N VAL A 205 -20.09 13.48 16.79
CA VAL A 205 -18.76 13.67 16.17
C VAL A 205 -18.86 14.16 14.73
N ALA A 206 -19.79 13.62 13.93
CA ALA A 206 -20.03 14.11 12.56
C ALA A 206 -20.52 15.56 12.58
N ARG A 207 -21.45 15.89 13.49
CA ARG A 207 -21.94 17.25 13.70
C ARG A 207 -20.84 18.20 14.20
N ALA A 208 -19.96 17.73 15.07
CA ALA A 208 -18.83 18.51 15.58
C ALA A 208 -17.90 18.88 14.43
N TYR A 209 -17.59 17.92 13.55
CA TYR A 209 -16.74 18.16 12.39
C TYR A 209 -17.36 19.22 11.47
N THR A 210 -18.65 19.07 11.11
CA THR A 210 -19.36 20.07 10.30
C THR A 210 -19.25 21.49 10.90
N ARG A 211 -19.26 21.64 12.23
CA ARG A 211 -19.17 22.95 12.91
C ARG A 211 -17.76 23.54 12.89
N VAL A 212 -16.72 22.70 12.95
CA VAL A 212 -15.33 23.15 12.90
C VAL A 212 -14.97 23.51 11.47
N GLU A 213 -15.25 22.62 10.51
CA GLU A 213 -14.96 22.82 9.08
C GLU A 213 -15.63 24.08 8.52
N ASN A 214 -16.90 24.32 8.83
CA ASN A 214 -17.60 25.51 8.31
C ASN A 214 -17.34 26.79 9.11
N GLY A 215 -16.45 26.74 10.11
CA GLY A 215 -16.09 27.88 10.97
C GLY A 215 -17.20 28.34 11.93
N SER A 216 -18.25 27.55 12.15
CA SER A 216 -19.25 27.83 13.21
C SER A 216 -18.64 27.80 14.61
N VAL A 217 -17.57 27.02 14.77
CA VAL A 217 -16.72 26.94 15.96
C VAL A 217 -15.27 26.93 15.50
N VAL A 218 -14.40 27.64 16.21
CA VAL A 218 -12.96 27.66 15.95
C VAL A 218 -12.27 27.22 17.24
N PRO A 219 -11.76 25.97 17.32
CA PRO A 219 -10.95 25.51 18.44
C PRO A 219 -9.65 26.32 18.58
N GLU A 220 -9.04 26.33 19.77
CA GLU A 220 -7.79 27.08 20.00
C GLU A 220 -6.53 26.29 19.62
N ASN A 221 -6.57 24.96 19.65
CA ASN A 221 -5.38 24.09 19.59
C ASN A 221 -5.34 23.14 18.38
N TYR A 222 -6.32 23.20 17.48
CA TYR A 222 -6.38 22.43 16.22
C TYR A 222 -7.37 23.07 15.25
N GLU A 223 -7.25 22.73 13.97
CA GLU A 223 -8.10 23.20 12.87
C GLU A 223 -8.90 22.02 12.25
N ALA A 224 -9.71 22.28 11.22
CA ALA A 224 -10.50 21.22 10.59
C ALA A 224 -9.63 20.19 9.87
N ASP A 225 -8.57 20.64 9.20
CA ASP A 225 -7.65 19.82 8.39
C ASP A 225 -6.81 18.87 9.27
N ASP A 226 -6.66 19.19 10.56
CA ASP A 226 -6.02 18.32 11.55
C ASP A 226 -6.85 17.06 11.86
N ILE A 227 -8.14 17.05 11.51
CA ILE A 227 -9.04 15.92 11.72
C ILE A 227 -9.04 15.05 10.46
N VAL A 228 -8.28 13.97 10.50
CA VAL A 228 -8.07 13.08 9.35
C VAL A 228 -9.14 11.99 9.22
N PHE A 229 -9.93 11.76 10.27
CA PHE A 229 -10.93 10.69 10.30
C PHE A 229 -12.06 10.93 11.31
N VAL A 230 -13.30 10.66 10.91
CA VAL A 230 -14.48 10.67 11.78
C VAL A 230 -15.21 9.34 11.68
N SER A 231 -15.55 8.74 12.82
CA SER A 231 -16.30 7.50 12.87
C SER A 231 -17.47 7.54 13.83
N SER A 232 -18.58 6.95 13.39
CA SER A 232 -19.80 6.81 14.16
C SER A 232 -20.11 5.34 14.44
N ILE A 233 -20.30 5.00 15.70
CA ILE A 233 -20.84 3.72 16.18
C ILE A 233 -22.34 3.91 16.40
N ALA A 234 -23.17 3.16 15.68
CA ALA A 234 -24.63 3.16 15.78
C ALA A 234 -25.24 4.58 15.97
N PRO A 235 -24.93 5.56 15.10
CA PRO A 235 -25.29 6.95 15.33
C PRO A 235 -26.78 7.21 15.16
N ASN A 236 -27.32 8.12 15.98
CA ASN A 236 -28.55 8.83 15.64
C ASN A 236 -28.40 9.57 14.29
N ASN A 237 -29.52 9.94 13.68
CA ASN A 237 -29.59 10.87 12.55
C ASN A 237 -30.71 11.89 12.77
N SER A 238 -30.75 12.48 13.96
CA SER A 238 -31.85 13.32 14.42
C SER A 238 -31.82 14.74 13.84
N LEU A 239 -30.64 15.25 13.46
CA LEU A 239 -30.51 16.59 12.87
C LEU A 239 -30.71 16.57 11.35
N GLY A 240 -30.34 15.48 10.68
CA GLY A 240 -30.51 15.30 9.24
C GLY A 240 -29.53 16.11 8.36
N PRO A 241 -29.82 16.23 7.05
CA PRO A 241 -28.95 16.93 6.09
C PRO A 241 -28.75 18.41 6.45
N GLY A 242 -27.65 18.99 5.98
CA GLY A 242 -27.28 20.37 6.29
C GLY A 242 -26.61 20.52 7.67
N ALA A 243 -27.13 19.85 8.69
CA ALA A 243 -26.64 19.94 10.05
C ALA A 243 -25.55 18.90 10.38
N THR A 244 -25.80 17.63 10.07
CA THR A 244 -24.85 16.51 10.31
C THR A 244 -24.34 15.96 8.98
N GLN A 245 -23.14 16.37 8.61
CA GLN A 245 -22.47 15.99 7.35
C GLN A 245 -20.96 15.83 7.61
N PRO A 246 -20.40 14.63 7.43
CA PRO A 246 -18.95 14.45 7.48
C PRO A 246 -18.21 15.25 6.40
N ARG A 247 -18.81 15.53 5.22
CA ARG A 247 -18.14 16.22 4.11
C ARG A 247 -16.85 15.51 3.70
N GLU A 248 -15.83 16.25 3.29
CA GLU A 248 -14.56 15.74 2.76
C GLU A 248 -13.69 14.96 3.78
N VAL A 249 -14.02 14.95 5.08
CA VAL A 249 -13.27 14.09 6.03
C VAL A 249 -13.54 12.62 5.75
N ASN A 250 -12.49 11.79 5.89
CA ASN A 250 -12.63 10.35 5.82
C ASN A 250 -13.61 9.87 6.90
N TYR A 251 -14.56 9.02 6.53
CA TYR A 251 -15.69 8.66 7.37
C TYR A 251 -15.85 7.14 7.56
N HIS A 252 -16.25 6.73 8.76
CA HIS A 252 -16.59 5.33 9.03
C HIS A 252 -17.87 5.16 9.85
N LEU A 253 -18.74 4.26 9.41
CA LEU A 253 -19.92 3.82 10.16
C LEU A 253 -19.76 2.39 10.66
N LEU A 254 -19.72 2.18 11.98
CA LEU A 254 -19.86 0.86 12.61
C LEU A 254 -21.28 0.70 13.15
N TRP A 255 -22.02 -0.33 12.75
CA TRP A 255 -23.40 -0.50 13.21
C TRP A 255 -23.80 -1.97 13.36
N GLY A 256 -24.47 -2.30 14.47
CA GLY A 256 -24.98 -3.63 14.74
C GLY A 256 -26.35 -3.85 14.10
N ALA A 257 -26.51 -4.96 13.37
CA ALA A 257 -27.76 -5.23 12.67
C ALA A 257 -28.93 -5.56 13.60
N ALA A 258 -28.64 -5.99 14.83
CA ALA A 258 -29.62 -6.27 15.86
C ALA A 258 -29.79 -5.12 16.86
N ASP A 259 -29.34 -3.91 16.53
CA ASP A 259 -29.53 -2.72 17.35
C ASP A 259 -31.02 -2.47 17.65
N GLY A 260 -31.37 -2.48 18.94
CA GLY A 260 -32.73 -2.24 19.43
C GLY A 260 -33.05 -0.78 19.76
N ASP A 261 -32.05 0.09 19.89
CA ASP A 261 -32.22 1.52 20.19
C ASP A 261 -32.20 2.32 18.89
N ILE A 262 -31.06 2.33 18.19
CA ILE A 262 -30.87 2.92 16.88
C ILE A 262 -31.10 1.84 15.82
N SER A 263 -32.35 1.42 15.78
CA SER A 263 -32.77 0.27 14.99
C SER A 263 -32.65 0.49 13.48
N GLY A 264 -32.82 1.73 13.00
CA GLY A 264 -33.04 1.99 11.58
C GLY A 264 -34.39 1.49 11.08
N SER A 265 -35.35 1.29 11.99
CA SER A 265 -36.71 0.94 11.60
C SER A 265 -37.43 2.13 10.95
N GLY A 266 -38.40 1.82 10.11
CA GLY A 266 -39.17 2.82 9.35
C GLY A 266 -40.01 3.71 10.25
N SER A 267 -40.27 3.26 11.49
CA SER A 267 -40.98 4.04 12.50
C SER A 267 -40.31 5.37 12.86
N SER A 268 -39.00 5.52 12.60
CA SER A 268 -38.27 6.77 12.80
C SER A 268 -37.04 6.88 11.91
N THR A 269 -37.10 7.79 10.94
CA THR A 269 -35.96 8.15 10.07
C THR A 269 -34.76 8.70 10.85
N GLY A 270 -34.95 9.21 12.07
CA GLY A 270 -33.88 9.62 12.97
C GLY A 270 -33.00 8.47 13.49
N THR A 271 -33.35 7.22 13.15
CA THR A 271 -32.56 6.02 13.45
C THR A 271 -31.89 5.43 12.20
N TRP A 272 -31.99 6.08 11.03
CA TRP A 272 -31.39 5.60 9.78
C TRP A 272 -29.94 6.10 9.68
N SER A 273 -29.02 5.31 10.22
CA SER A 273 -27.60 5.68 10.34
C SER A 273 -26.87 5.74 9.00
N PHE A 274 -27.24 4.92 8.01
CA PHE A 274 -26.64 4.94 6.66
C PHE A 274 -26.80 6.30 5.96
N ALA A 275 -27.82 7.09 6.29
CA ALA A 275 -27.96 8.43 5.73
C ALA A 275 -26.86 9.41 6.18
N ILE A 276 -26.12 9.14 7.26
CA ILE A 276 -24.91 9.93 7.57
C ILE A 276 -23.74 9.48 6.71
N PHE A 277 -23.62 8.17 6.47
CA PHE A 277 -22.62 7.59 5.56
C PHE A 277 -22.75 8.15 4.13
N GLU A 278 -23.98 8.23 3.60
CA GLU A 278 -24.22 8.81 2.26
C GLU A 278 -23.92 10.31 2.16
N ARG A 279 -23.75 11.02 3.28
CA ARG A 279 -23.40 12.46 3.30
C ARG A 279 -21.92 12.72 3.51
N ALA A 280 -21.11 11.69 3.74
CA ALA A 280 -19.66 11.85 3.66
C ALA A 280 -19.28 12.09 2.20
N GLU A 281 -18.17 12.78 1.94
CA GLU A 281 -17.65 13.11 0.59
C GLU A 281 -16.19 12.65 0.45
N GLY A 282 -15.46 12.49 1.57
CA GLY A 282 -14.14 11.85 1.61
C GLY A 282 -14.22 10.33 1.46
N PHE A 283 -13.09 9.63 1.66
CA PHE A 283 -13.10 8.17 1.69
C PHE A 283 -14.03 7.70 2.80
N ARG A 284 -14.99 6.85 2.46
CA ARG A 284 -16.05 6.45 3.39
C ARG A 284 -16.21 4.95 3.38
N GLN A 285 -16.27 4.36 4.57
CA GLN A 285 -16.57 2.93 4.74
C GLN A 285 -17.63 2.66 5.79
N SER A 286 -18.32 1.55 5.68
CA SER A 286 -19.21 1.04 6.72
C SER A 286 -18.90 -0.41 7.05
N THR A 287 -19.12 -0.78 8.31
CA THR A 287 -19.00 -2.13 8.84
C THR A 287 -20.30 -2.45 9.57
N TYR A 288 -21.15 -3.24 8.91
CA TYR A 288 -22.46 -3.62 9.43
C TYR A 288 -22.43 -5.05 9.97
N VAL A 289 -22.59 -5.20 11.28
CA VAL A 289 -22.29 -6.45 11.99
C VAL A 289 -23.58 -7.18 12.34
N HIS A 290 -23.81 -8.32 11.70
CA HIS A 290 -25.00 -9.13 11.98
C HIS A 290 -24.98 -9.67 13.40
N GLY A 291 -26.15 -9.65 14.05
CA GLY A 291 -26.29 -10.20 15.40
C GLY A 291 -25.69 -9.36 16.53
N ALA A 292 -25.03 -8.24 16.24
CA ALA A 292 -24.59 -7.28 17.26
C ALA A 292 -25.71 -6.30 17.63
N ASP A 293 -25.84 -6.00 18.91
CA ASP A 293 -26.78 -4.99 19.42
C ASP A 293 -26.14 -3.59 19.57
N HIS A 294 -26.87 -2.62 20.10
CA HIS A 294 -26.37 -1.25 20.28
C HIS A 294 -25.19 -1.20 21.26
N ASN A 295 -25.29 -1.98 22.34
CA ASN A 295 -24.45 -1.90 23.51
C ASN A 295 -23.31 -2.92 23.53
N ASP A 296 -23.22 -3.75 22.51
CA ASP A 296 -22.13 -4.68 22.26
C ASP A 296 -20.80 -3.95 21.99
N PHE A 297 -20.85 -2.71 21.49
CA PHE A 297 -19.66 -1.88 21.20
C PHE A 297 -19.20 -1.01 22.39
N ASN A 298 -19.71 -1.26 23.60
CA ASN A 298 -19.21 -0.67 24.85
C ASN A 298 -19.13 -1.76 25.93
N CYS A 299 -18.54 -1.50 27.11
CA CYS A 299 -18.35 -2.57 28.10
C CYS A 299 -19.61 -3.04 28.83
N CYS A 300 -20.61 -2.16 28.99
CA CYS A 300 -21.47 -2.22 30.18
C CYS A 300 -22.91 -1.73 29.99
N GLY A 301 -23.27 -1.29 28.78
CA GLY A 301 -24.65 -1.02 28.42
C GLY A 301 -25.52 -2.27 28.59
N PHE A 302 -26.82 -2.04 28.75
CA PHE A 302 -27.78 -3.13 28.85
C PHE A 302 -27.93 -3.80 27.48
N GLU A 303 -28.25 -5.09 27.47
CA GLU A 303 -28.52 -5.82 26.24
C GLU A 303 -29.86 -5.35 25.66
N ASP A 304 -29.84 -4.92 24.40
CA ASP A 304 -31.01 -4.41 23.67
C ASP A 304 -31.21 -5.11 22.33
N PHE A 305 -30.67 -6.32 22.21
CA PHE A 305 -30.74 -7.15 21.02
C PHE A 305 -32.16 -7.27 20.47
N THR A 306 -32.31 -6.87 19.20
CA THR A 306 -33.55 -6.94 18.44
C THR A 306 -33.29 -7.64 17.10
N GLY A 307 -33.05 -8.94 17.16
CA GLY A 307 -32.86 -9.79 15.98
C GLY A 307 -33.59 -11.14 16.08
N PRO A 308 -33.46 -12.00 15.06
CA PRO A 308 -33.95 -13.37 15.11
C PRO A 308 -33.42 -14.14 16.32
N ALA A 309 -34.20 -15.11 16.81
CA ALA A 309 -33.78 -15.90 17.96
C ALA A 309 -32.57 -16.77 17.62
N GLY A 310 -31.48 -16.63 18.39
CA GLY A 310 -30.27 -17.45 18.25
C GLY A 310 -29.17 -16.85 17.37
N THR A 311 -29.35 -15.63 16.84
CA THR A 311 -28.36 -14.95 16.00
C THR A 311 -27.50 -13.93 16.77
N ALA A 312 -27.75 -13.71 18.06
CA ALA A 312 -26.95 -12.80 18.89
C ALA A 312 -25.49 -13.27 19.00
N ILE A 313 -24.55 -12.42 18.56
CA ILE A 313 -23.10 -12.71 18.67
C ILE A 313 -22.53 -12.25 20.02
N GLY A 314 -23.12 -11.21 20.58
CA GLY A 314 -22.76 -10.61 21.85
C GLY A 314 -21.44 -9.85 21.86
N ARG A 315 -21.30 -9.02 22.88
CA ARG A 315 -20.19 -8.11 23.15
C ARG A 315 -18.79 -8.66 22.86
N PRO A 316 -18.36 -9.85 23.33
CA PRO A 316 -17.00 -10.30 23.09
C PRO A 316 -16.66 -10.43 21.60
N GLU A 317 -17.62 -10.86 20.77
CA GLU A 317 -17.41 -11.05 19.34
C GLU A 317 -17.54 -9.73 18.57
N ALA A 318 -18.57 -8.94 18.86
CA ALA A 318 -18.73 -7.60 18.30
C ALA A 318 -17.50 -6.71 18.58
N GLN A 319 -16.90 -6.81 19.77
CA GLN A 319 -15.69 -6.07 20.12
C GLN A 319 -14.44 -6.58 19.41
N ARG A 320 -14.38 -7.83 18.94
CA ARG A 320 -13.28 -8.29 18.07
C ARG A 320 -13.36 -7.63 16.71
N VAL A 321 -14.56 -7.56 16.14
CA VAL A 321 -14.81 -6.82 14.89
C VAL A 321 -14.42 -5.35 15.08
N ALA A 322 -14.93 -4.70 16.13
CA ALA A 322 -14.63 -3.29 16.41
C ALA A 322 -13.13 -3.02 16.57
N LYS A 323 -12.40 -3.85 17.33
CA LYS A 323 -10.95 -3.72 17.49
C LYS A 323 -10.21 -3.75 16.15
N ALA A 324 -10.45 -4.79 15.35
CA ALA A 324 -9.75 -4.98 14.10
C ALA A 324 -10.05 -3.85 13.10
N VAL A 325 -11.32 -3.48 12.94
CA VAL A 325 -11.76 -2.44 12.00
C VAL A 325 -11.25 -1.06 12.42
N TYR A 326 -11.29 -0.73 13.73
CA TYR A 326 -10.77 0.56 14.20
C TYR A 326 -9.25 0.64 14.14
N LEU A 327 -8.54 -0.46 14.41
CA LEU A 327 -7.09 -0.50 14.22
C LEU A 327 -6.73 -0.30 12.75
N ALA A 328 -7.39 -1.03 11.84
CA ALA A 328 -7.19 -0.86 10.41
C ALA A 328 -7.47 0.58 9.95
N ALA A 329 -8.59 1.18 10.39
CA ALA A 329 -8.96 2.52 9.99
C ALA A 329 -7.98 3.57 10.54
N ALA A 330 -7.59 3.44 11.82
CA ALA A 330 -6.62 4.35 12.43
C ALA A 330 -5.27 4.26 11.72
N GLN A 331 -4.81 3.06 11.38
CA GLN A 331 -3.56 2.85 10.66
C GLN A 331 -3.62 3.35 9.22
N ARG A 332 -4.75 3.16 8.54
CA ARG A 332 -4.96 3.67 7.17
C ARG A 332 -4.88 5.20 7.13
N TYR A 333 -5.71 5.86 7.91
CA TYR A 333 -5.94 7.30 7.78
C TYR A 333 -4.96 8.16 8.58
N ALA A 334 -4.29 7.62 9.60
CA ALA A 334 -3.29 8.36 10.37
C ALA A 334 -1.84 7.97 10.05
N ASN A 335 -1.60 6.73 9.61
CA ASN A 335 -0.24 6.21 9.43
C ASN A 335 0.04 5.71 8.00
N GLY A 336 -0.94 5.78 7.09
CA GLY A 336 -0.77 5.34 5.71
C GLY A 336 -0.51 3.84 5.53
N ASN A 337 -0.96 3.01 6.47
CA ASN A 337 -0.70 1.58 6.38
C ASN A 337 -1.48 0.93 5.22
N ILE A 338 -0.76 0.54 4.17
CA ILE A 338 -1.30 -0.01 2.92
C ILE A 338 -2.24 -1.22 3.11
N PRO A 339 -1.86 -2.31 3.83
CA PRO A 339 -2.69 -3.50 3.92
C PRO A 339 -4.00 -3.32 4.70
N ALA A 340 -4.23 -2.14 5.31
CA ALA A 340 -5.48 -1.82 5.98
C ALA A 340 -6.67 -1.78 5.00
N LEU A 341 -6.44 -1.33 3.75
CA LEU A 341 -7.51 -1.10 2.78
C LEU A 341 -8.29 -2.38 2.44
N ASP A 342 -7.60 -3.51 2.35
CA ASP A 342 -8.20 -4.81 2.02
C ASP A 342 -9.32 -5.21 2.98
N LEU A 343 -9.31 -4.73 4.24
CA LEU A 343 -10.37 -5.05 5.22
C LEU A 343 -11.69 -4.32 4.95
N PHE A 344 -11.68 -3.26 4.14
CA PHE A 344 -12.85 -2.42 3.92
C PHE A 344 -13.61 -2.74 2.64
N TRP A 345 -12.95 -3.27 1.61
CA TRP A 345 -13.60 -3.54 0.33
C TRP A 345 -13.64 -5.02 -0.05
N ARG A 346 -12.70 -5.85 0.45
CA ARG A 346 -12.76 -7.29 0.17
C ARG A 346 -13.93 -7.92 0.91
N GLN A 347 -14.54 -8.88 0.24
CA GLN A 347 -15.68 -9.65 0.75
C GLN A 347 -15.29 -10.37 2.04
N TRP A 348 -16.06 -10.17 3.10
CA TRP A 348 -15.72 -10.60 4.47
C TRP A 348 -15.64 -12.12 4.64
N GLU A 349 -16.46 -12.84 3.87
CA GLU A 349 -16.55 -14.29 3.79
C GLU A 349 -15.19 -14.87 3.38
N ARG A 350 -14.47 -14.10 2.54
CA ARG A 350 -13.16 -14.44 2.02
C ARG A 350 -12.01 -13.83 2.83
N TYR A 351 -12.11 -12.56 3.21
CA TYR A 351 -11.04 -11.81 3.85
C TYR A 351 -11.57 -11.10 5.10
N ARG A 352 -11.15 -11.61 6.27
CA ARG A 352 -11.55 -11.07 7.58
C ARG A 352 -10.40 -11.18 8.58
N PRO A 353 -10.43 -10.42 9.69
CA PRO A 353 -9.45 -10.53 10.76
C PRO A 353 -9.41 -11.94 11.35
N ILE A 354 -8.21 -12.45 11.62
CA ILE A 354 -7.95 -13.83 12.07
C ILE A 354 -8.71 -14.18 13.36
N GLY A 355 -8.76 -13.25 14.32
CA GLY A 355 -9.43 -13.50 15.61
C GLY A 355 -10.96 -13.43 15.58
N VAL A 356 -11.57 -13.00 14.46
CA VAL A 356 -13.02 -12.97 14.30
C VAL A 356 -13.53 -14.35 13.90
N SER A 357 -14.65 -14.77 14.51
CA SER A 357 -15.31 -16.03 14.21
C SER A 357 -15.71 -16.10 12.73
N PRO A 358 -15.44 -17.21 12.02
CA PRO A 358 -15.93 -17.43 10.66
C PRO A 358 -17.46 -17.46 10.53
N ALA A 359 -18.20 -17.53 11.64
CA ALA A 359 -19.66 -17.47 11.64
C ALA A 359 -20.21 -16.03 11.83
N THR A 360 -19.34 -15.05 12.07
CA THR A 360 -19.72 -13.64 12.18
C THR A 360 -19.83 -13.05 10.78
N VAL A 361 -21.05 -12.70 10.39
CA VAL A 361 -21.34 -12.03 9.11
C VAL A 361 -21.17 -10.52 9.30
N VAL A 362 -20.41 -9.90 8.40
CA VAL A 362 -20.16 -8.46 8.38
C VAL A 362 -20.25 -8.01 6.93
N VAL A 363 -21.10 -7.01 6.70
CA VAL A 363 -21.24 -6.37 5.40
C VAL A 363 -20.43 -5.09 5.42
N ASN A 364 -19.52 -4.97 4.44
CA ASN A 364 -18.72 -3.77 4.26
C ASN A 364 -19.14 -3.00 3.00
N ASP A 365 -19.29 -1.68 3.16
CA ASP A 365 -19.45 -0.72 2.06
C ASP A 365 -18.21 0.17 2.04
N TYR A 366 -17.58 0.39 0.89
CA TYR A 366 -16.39 1.24 0.73
C TYR A 366 -16.52 2.11 -0.51
N ARG A 367 -16.35 3.42 -0.34
CA ARG A 367 -16.36 4.38 -1.44
C ARG A 367 -15.12 5.27 -1.33
N GLU A 368 -14.42 5.40 -2.43
CA GLU A 368 -13.35 6.38 -2.61
C GLU A 368 -13.92 7.80 -2.54
N GLY A 369 -13.06 8.77 -2.21
CA GLY A 369 -13.47 10.18 -2.08
C GLY A 369 -13.97 10.78 -3.38
N ASP A 370 -14.88 11.75 -3.29
CA ASP A 370 -15.53 12.40 -4.43
C ASP A 370 -14.57 13.25 -5.30
N ALA A 371 -13.38 13.58 -4.77
CA ALA A 371 -12.31 14.28 -5.48
C ALA A 371 -11.26 13.36 -6.14
N GLU A 372 -11.33 12.05 -5.91
CA GLU A 372 -10.35 11.09 -6.45
C GLU A 372 -10.55 10.89 -7.96
N GLY A 373 -9.44 10.63 -8.68
CA GLY A 373 -9.36 10.49 -10.13
C GLY A 373 -10.07 9.26 -10.71
N ARG A 374 -11.32 9.04 -10.34
CA ARG A 374 -12.18 7.93 -10.76
C ARG A 374 -12.82 8.21 -12.11
N ILE A 375 -12.96 7.17 -12.93
CA ILE A 375 -13.74 7.24 -14.16
C ILE A 375 -15.14 6.75 -13.85
N ILE A 376 -16.08 7.68 -13.70
CA ILE A 376 -17.49 7.36 -13.53
C ILE A 376 -18.10 6.92 -14.86
N ILE A 377 -18.64 5.70 -14.89
CA ILE A 377 -19.48 5.25 -16.00
C ILE A 377 -20.92 5.65 -15.75
N ASP A 378 -21.44 5.32 -14.58
CA ASP A 378 -22.77 5.73 -14.11
C ASP A 378 -22.76 5.92 -12.59
N ASP A 379 -22.95 7.17 -12.17
CA ASP A 379 -23.13 7.49 -10.75
C ASP A 379 -24.60 7.51 -10.35
N PHE A 380 -25.56 7.53 -11.28
CA PHE A 380 -27.00 7.76 -11.01
C PHE A 380 -27.32 9.08 -10.28
N GLN A 381 -26.32 9.91 -9.99
CA GLN A 381 -26.46 11.24 -9.41
C GLN A 381 -26.62 12.31 -10.51
N THR A 382 -26.01 12.09 -11.68
CA THR A 382 -25.91 13.08 -12.75
C THR A 382 -26.72 12.70 -13.99
N GLY A 383 -27.95 13.22 -14.04
CA GLY A 383 -28.91 12.88 -15.09
C GLY A 383 -29.75 11.68 -14.67
N THR A 384 -31.06 11.74 -14.93
CA THR A 384 -32.03 10.75 -14.41
C THR A 384 -32.74 9.96 -15.52
N ASP A 385 -32.08 9.82 -16.67
CA ASP A 385 -32.63 9.08 -17.81
C ASP A 385 -32.09 7.66 -17.76
N LEU A 386 -32.93 6.70 -17.35
CA LEU A 386 -32.60 5.27 -17.33
C LEU A 386 -31.98 4.74 -18.63
N GLY A 387 -32.23 5.38 -19.78
CA GLY A 387 -31.66 5.02 -21.07
C GLY A 387 -30.24 5.52 -21.32
N MET A 388 -29.64 6.27 -20.39
CA MET A 388 -28.36 6.94 -20.58
C MET A 388 -27.57 7.03 -19.27
N SER A 389 -26.32 6.58 -19.30
CA SER A 389 -25.44 6.66 -18.14
C SER A 389 -24.93 8.07 -17.88
N SER A 390 -24.43 8.33 -16.67
CA SER A 390 -23.79 9.61 -16.31
C SER A 390 -22.66 10.02 -17.27
N SER A 391 -21.90 9.05 -17.79
CA SER A 391 -20.86 9.28 -18.81
C SER A 391 -21.40 9.56 -20.23
N GLY A 392 -22.71 9.41 -20.46
CA GLY A 392 -23.40 9.67 -21.71
C GLY A 392 -23.56 8.47 -22.64
N GLY A 393 -23.24 7.27 -22.18
CA GLY A 393 -23.43 6.02 -22.93
C GLY A 393 -24.88 5.55 -22.91
N ALA A 394 -25.34 4.85 -23.96
CA ALA A 394 -26.67 4.25 -23.94
C ALA A 394 -26.75 3.09 -22.93
N VAL A 395 -27.84 3.04 -22.17
CA VAL A 395 -28.13 1.94 -21.24
C VAL A 395 -29.29 1.13 -21.79
N THR A 396 -29.13 -0.19 -21.85
CA THR A 396 -30.16 -1.12 -22.32
C THR A 396 -30.34 -2.27 -21.34
N TRP A 397 -31.56 -2.77 -21.21
CA TRP A 397 -31.86 -3.79 -20.21
C TRP A 397 -33.00 -4.71 -20.62
N SER A 398 -33.12 -5.79 -19.86
CA SER A 398 -34.31 -6.64 -19.84
C SER A 398 -34.80 -6.97 -18.43
N VAL A 399 -34.08 -6.53 -17.39
CA VAL A 399 -34.49 -6.67 -15.98
C VAL A 399 -35.89 -6.12 -15.76
N ASP A 400 -36.57 -6.64 -14.76
CA ASP A 400 -37.96 -6.32 -14.48
C ASP A 400 -38.05 -5.18 -13.43
N ASP A 401 -39.06 -4.32 -13.55
CA ASP A 401 -39.38 -3.24 -12.59
C ASP A 401 -38.22 -2.27 -12.31
N GLU A 402 -37.45 -1.94 -13.35
CA GLU A 402 -36.35 -0.98 -13.28
C GLU A 402 -36.85 0.41 -12.88
N THR A 403 -36.20 1.03 -11.90
CA THR A 403 -36.49 2.41 -11.51
C THR A 403 -35.26 3.06 -10.91
N GLU A 404 -34.92 4.24 -11.43
CA GLU A 404 -33.92 5.11 -10.82
C GLU A 404 -34.60 6.16 -9.95
N GLY A 405 -33.99 6.49 -8.81
CA GLY A 405 -34.56 7.41 -7.84
C GLY A 405 -33.77 7.48 -6.55
N VAL A 406 -34.20 8.38 -5.66
CA VAL A 406 -33.62 8.50 -4.32
C VAL A 406 -33.79 7.19 -3.56
N LEU A 407 -32.69 6.70 -2.97
CA LEU A 407 -32.63 5.44 -2.21
C LEU A 407 -33.35 5.55 -0.84
N ARG A 408 -34.67 5.73 -0.91
CA ARG A 408 -35.54 6.00 0.24
C ARG A 408 -36.94 5.42 0.14
N ASP A 409 -37.35 4.77 1.22
CA ASP A 409 -38.72 4.45 1.56
C ASP A 409 -39.43 5.70 2.08
N VAL A 410 -40.33 6.22 1.25
CA VAL A 410 -41.16 7.40 1.57
C VAL A 410 -42.39 7.06 2.43
N SER A 411 -42.73 5.77 2.50
CA SER A 411 -43.93 5.24 3.15
C SER A 411 -43.66 4.75 4.58
N SER A 412 -42.39 4.53 4.95
CA SER A 412 -41.92 3.92 6.20
C SER A 412 -42.42 2.49 6.45
N GLY A 413 -42.95 1.83 5.43
CA GLY A 413 -43.61 0.52 5.53
C GLY A 413 -42.76 -0.67 5.09
N TYR A 414 -41.59 -0.44 4.46
CA TYR A 414 -40.75 -1.44 3.77
C TYR A 414 -41.52 -2.40 2.86
N THR A 415 -42.75 -2.07 2.46
CA THR A 415 -43.61 -3.00 1.74
C THR A 415 -43.58 -2.63 0.27
N TRP A 416 -42.75 -3.31 -0.50
CA TRP A 416 -42.66 -3.07 -1.93
C TRP A 416 -44.03 -3.15 -2.63
N THR A 417 -44.27 -2.21 -3.55
CA THR A 417 -45.38 -2.25 -4.50
C THR A 417 -44.89 -1.77 -5.86
N GLY A 418 -45.46 -2.25 -6.96
CA GLY A 418 -45.08 -1.77 -8.30
C GLY A 418 -45.35 -0.28 -8.57
N SER A 419 -46.02 0.44 -7.66
CA SER A 419 -46.17 1.90 -7.72
C SER A 419 -45.17 2.67 -6.84
N ASP A 420 -44.40 1.96 -6.03
CA ASP A 420 -43.39 2.49 -5.10
C ASP A 420 -42.18 1.53 -5.06
N PRO A 421 -41.40 1.46 -6.16
CA PRO A 421 -40.34 0.47 -6.33
C PRO A 421 -39.14 0.70 -5.40
N MET A 422 -38.92 1.93 -4.94
CA MET A 422 -37.88 2.29 -3.96
C MET A 422 -38.27 1.94 -2.51
N ASN A 423 -39.49 1.45 -2.29
CA ASN A 423 -39.92 1.05 -0.95
C ASN A 423 -39.09 -0.14 -0.46
N GLY A 424 -38.49 0.00 0.71
CA GLY A 424 -37.48 -0.91 1.23
C GLY A 424 -36.08 -0.28 1.31
N MET A 425 -35.84 0.86 0.64
CA MET A 425 -34.57 1.58 0.70
C MET A 425 -34.48 2.51 1.94
N SER A 426 -33.37 2.52 2.69
CA SER A 426 -33.20 3.29 3.93
C SER A 426 -31.91 4.14 3.96
N ARG A 427 -31.36 4.46 2.78
CA ARG A 427 -30.08 5.18 2.64
C ARG A 427 -30.24 6.70 2.73
N ALA A 428 -31.45 7.25 2.58
CA ALA A 428 -31.68 8.70 2.57
C ALA A 428 -32.85 9.15 3.47
N VAL A 429 -32.76 10.35 4.06
CA VAL A 429 -33.86 10.99 4.81
C VAL A 429 -34.06 12.46 4.41
N GLY A 430 -35.27 13.01 4.60
CA GLY A 430 -35.49 14.46 4.46
C GLY A 430 -35.15 15.01 3.06
N SER A 431 -34.10 15.82 2.95
CA SER A 431 -33.61 16.36 1.67
C SER A 431 -32.35 15.66 1.15
N ASP A 432 -31.93 14.55 1.77
CA ASP A 432 -30.89 13.68 1.21
C ASP A 432 -31.33 13.16 -0.15
N ASP A 433 -30.36 13.05 -1.05
CA ASP A 433 -30.53 12.69 -2.44
C ASP A 433 -29.45 11.72 -2.98
N PRO A 434 -28.99 10.67 -2.24
CA PRO A 434 -28.30 9.58 -2.89
C PRO A 434 -29.29 8.86 -3.82
N PHE A 435 -28.99 8.88 -5.11
CA PHE A 435 -29.75 8.19 -6.13
C PHE A 435 -29.14 6.80 -6.37
N GLY A 436 -29.83 6.02 -7.18
CA GLY A 436 -29.43 4.69 -7.60
C GLY A 436 -30.57 4.04 -8.35
N VAL A 437 -30.35 2.84 -8.86
CA VAL A 437 -31.36 2.08 -9.60
C VAL A 437 -31.76 0.82 -8.84
N VAL A 438 -33.05 0.51 -8.82
CA VAL A 438 -33.59 -0.77 -8.33
C VAL A 438 -34.17 -1.56 -9.48
N PHE A 439 -34.02 -2.88 -9.45
CA PHE A 439 -34.59 -3.79 -10.44
C PHE A 439 -34.58 -5.24 -9.94
N GLY A 440 -35.33 -6.11 -10.62
CA GLY A 440 -35.40 -7.54 -10.31
C GLY A 440 -35.27 -8.47 -11.50
N TRP A 441 -35.21 -9.76 -11.18
CA TRP A 441 -35.23 -10.85 -12.16
C TRP A 441 -35.82 -12.12 -11.55
N ASN A 442 -36.34 -12.99 -12.41
CA ASN A 442 -36.73 -14.38 -12.09
C ASN A 442 -36.47 -15.37 -13.25
N ALA A 443 -35.69 -14.91 -14.22
CA ALA A 443 -35.25 -15.62 -15.42
C ALA A 443 -33.97 -14.93 -15.92
N ASP A 444 -33.35 -15.46 -16.98
CA ASP A 444 -32.17 -14.82 -17.55
C ASP A 444 -32.52 -13.40 -18.04
N ARG A 445 -31.76 -12.41 -17.55
CA ARG A 445 -31.92 -10.96 -17.76
C ARG A 445 -30.57 -10.26 -17.84
N PHE A 446 -30.57 -9.00 -18.26
CA PHE A 446 -29.35 -8.19 -18.32
C PHE A 446 -29.61 -6.70 -18.13
N LEU A 447 -28.55 -5.98 -17.77
CA LEU A 447 -28.38 -4.53 -17.79
C LEU A 447 -27.02 -4.23 -18.46
N GLU A 448 -26.99 -3.45 -19.54
CA GLU A 448 -25.80 -3.18 -20.35
C GLU A 448 -25.59 -1.68 -20.51
N PHE A 449 -24.38 -1.22 -20.20
CA PHE A 449 -23.91 0.15 -20.35
C PHE A 449 -22.96 0.21 -21.55
N GLU A 450 -23.30 1.03 -22.55
CA GLU A 450 -22.37 1.39 -23.62
C GLU A 450 -21.25 2.28 -23.06
N ILE A 451 -20.01 2.00 -23.43
CA ILE A 451 -18.88 2.85 -23.10
C ILE A 451 -18.63 3.82 -24.25
N VAL A 452 -18.73 5.11 -23.94
CA VAL A 452 -18.47 6.20 -24.89
C VAL A 452 -17.03 6.16 -25.37
N GLU A 453 -16.80 6.55 -26.63
CA GLU A 453 -15.49 6.44 -27.31
C GLU A 453 -14.32 7.02 -26.49
N ALA A 454 -14.55 8.10 -25.75
CA ALA A 454 -13.52 8.77 -24.95
C ALA A 454 -13.08 7.99 -23.69
N LEU A 455 -13.83 6.97 -23.27
CA LEU A 455 -13.58 6.20 -22.04
C LEU A 455 -13.29 4.72 -22.32
N ARG A 456 -13.09 4.31 -23.58
CA ARG A 456 -12.98 2.87 -23.92
C ARG A 456 -11.66 2.23 -23.56
N ASP A 457 -10.64 3.04 -23.33
CA ASP A 457 -9.33 2.54 -22.94
C ASP A 457 -9.31 2.29 -21.43
N PHE A 458 -9.29 1.02 -21.04
CA PHE A 458 -9.26 0.56 -19.66
C PHE A 458 -7.85 0.07 -19.26
N THR A 459 -6.80 0.26 -20.07
CA THR A 459 -5.48 -0.33 -19.79
C THR A 459 -4.78 0.27 -18.57
N ASP A 460 -5.09 1.53 -18.25
CA ASP A 460 -4.48 2.27 -17.14
C ASP A 460 -5.28 2.15 -15.83
N ASP A 461 -6.45 1.49 -15.88
CA ASP A 461 -7.32 1.27 -14.73
C ASP A 461 -7.07 -0.10 -14.08
N GLU A 462 -7.33 -0.20 -12.77
CA GLU A 462 -7.08 -1.45 -12.03
C GLU A 462 -8.35 -2.29 -11.84
N TYR A 463 -9.45 -1.65 -11.46
CA TYR A 463 -10.70 -2.32 -11.10
C TYR A 463 -11.91 -1.80 -11.86
N LEU A 464 -12.76 -2.72 -12.32
CA LEU A 464 -14.18 -2.45 -12.50
C LEU A 464 -14.85 -2.51 -11.12
N ALA A 465 -15.46 -1.41 -10.68
CA ALA A 465 -16.11 -1.29 -9.38
C ALA A 465 -17.59 -0.90 -9.51
N PHE A 466 -18.42 -1.48 -8.65
CA PHE A 466 -19.82 -1.09 -8.47
C PHE A 466 -20.30 -1.49 -7.08
N ARG A 467 -21.38 -0.86 -6.60
CA ARG A 467 -22.03 -1.25 -5.34
C ARG A 467 -23.44 -1.76 -5.55
N ALA A 468 -23.82 -2.78 -4.78
CA ALA A 468 -25.18 -3.29 -4.79
C ALA A 468 -25.62 -3.79 -3.42
N CYS A 469 -26.94 -3.83 -3.19
CA CYS A 469 -27.57 -4.38 -2.00
C CYS A 469 -28.83 -5.16 -2.40
N GLN A 470 -29.28 -6.11 -1.58
CA GLN A 470 -30.65 -6.64 -1.74
C GLN A 470 -31.67 -5.62 -1.21
N VAL A 471 -32.84 -5.51 -1.85
CA VAL A 471 -33.91 -4.62 -1.35
C VAL A 471 -34.75 -5.34 -0.30
N SER A 472 -34.88 -4.70 0.86
CA SER A 472 -35.60 -5.21 2.02
C SER A 472 -37.05 -5.57 1.72
N HIS A 473 -37.49 -6.76 2.16
CA HIS A 473 -38.87 -7.26 2.09
C HIS A 473 -39.48 -7.39 0.67
N HIS A 474 -38.71 -7.18 -0.40
CA HIS A 474 -39.19 -7.46 -1.75
C HIS A 474 -39.53 -8.96 -1.90
N PRO A 475 -40.64 -9.35 -2.59
CA PRO A 475 -41.01 -10.75 -2.76
C PRO A 475 -39.90 -11.67 -3.28
N ASN A 476 -39.10 -11.21 -4.25
CA ASN A 476 -37.97 -11.98 -4.78
C ASN A 476 -36.83 -12.11 -3.75
N THR A 477 -36.57 -11.09 -2.94
CA THR A 477 -35.58 -11.15 -1.84
C THR A 477 -36.00 -12.18 -0.79
N VAL A 478 -37.27 -12.13 -0.37
CA VAL A 478 -37.85 -13.05 0.62
C VAL A 478 -37.95 -14.50 0.10
N ALA A 479 -38.07 -14.68 -1.21
CA ALA A 479 -38.12 -16.01 -1.83
C ALA A 479 -36.76 -16.74 -1.78
N VAL A 480 -35.65 -15.98 -1.85
CA VAL A 480 -34.29 -16.52 -1.86
C VAL A 480 -33.72 -16.65 -0.44
N LEU A 481 -33.68 -15.55 0.32
CA LEU A 481 -33.02 -15.47 1.64
C LEU A 481 -31.66 -16.18 1.65
N ALA A 482 -30.76 -15.67 0.80
CA ALA A 482 -29.37 -16.08 0.66
C ALA A 482 -28.62 -14.99 -0.12
N ASP A 483 -27.30 -15.09 -0.17
CA ASP A 483 -26.46 -14.21 -0.98
C ASP A 483 -26.85 -14.28 -2.46
N LEU A 484 -26.86 -13.12 -3.11
CA LEU A 484 -27.09 -13.04 -4.54
C LEU A 484 -25.77 -12.98 -5.29
N THR A 485 -25.70 -13.70 -6.41
CA THR A 485 -24.56 -13.64 -7.33
C THR A 485 -25.06 -13.45 -8.75
N PHE A 486 -24.29 -12.75 -9.56
CA PHE A 486 -24.55 -12.49 -10.97
C PHE A 486 -23.24 -12.34 -11.73
N THR A 487 -23.29 -12.21 -13.05
CA THR A 487 -22.10 -12.16 -13.91
C THR A 487 -21.89 -10.74 -14.44
N ALA A 488 -20.67 -10.23 -14.34
CA ALA A 488 -20.21 -9.03 -15.04
C ALA A 488 -19.46 -9.48 -16.31
N THR A 489 -19.74 -8.83 -17.43
CA THR A 489 -19.19 -9.16 -18.75
C THR A 489 -18.68 -7.89 -19.41
N LEU A 490 -17.41 -7.88 -19.81
CA LEU A 490 -16.83 -6.85 -20.68
C LEU A 490 -16.96 -7.27 -22.13
N ARG A 491 -17.20 -6.31 -23.02
CA ARG A 491 -17.18 -6.49 -24.48
C ARG A 491 -16.33 -5.41 -25.14
N ASP A 492 -15.37 -5.80 -25.95
CA ASP A 492 -14.55 -4.86 -26.73
C ASP A 492 -15.21 -4.40 -28.05
N GLY A 493 -14.60 -3.43 -28.73
CA GLY A 493 -15.06 -2.89 -30.00
C GLY A 493 -15.01 -3.88 -31.17
N ALA A 494 -14.22 -4.95 -31.05
CA ALA A 494 -14.21 -6.07 -31.99
C ALA A 494 -15.31 -7.11 -31.70
N GLY A 495 -15.96 -7.02 -30.53
CA GLY A 495 -17.03 -7.89 -30.07
C GLY A 495 -16.57 -9.12 -29.31
N ALA A 496 -15.29 -9.22 -28.91
CA ALA A 496 -14.85 -10.24 -27.98
C ALA A 496 -15.41 -9.94 -26.58
N THR A 497 -15.64 -10.99 -25.79
CA THR A 497 -16.28 -10.87 -24.48
C THR A 497 -15.56 -11.71 -23.45
N SER A 498 -15.47 -11.20 -22.23
CA SER A 498 -15.01 -11.96 -21.07
C SER A 498 -15.95 -11.74 -19.90
N SER A 499 -16.20 -12.78 -19.12
CA SER A 499 -17.26 -12.81 -18.10
C SER A 499 -16.76 -13.36 -16.78
N ILE A 500 -17.06 -12.66 -15.70
CA ILE A 500 -16.70 -13.04 -14.33
C ILE A 500 -17.96 -13.01 -13.47
N ARG A 501 -18.26 -14.13 -12.80
CA ARG A 501 -19.29 -14.17 -11.78
C ARG A 501 -18.75 -13.53 -10.51
N ILE A 502 -19.50 -12.59 -9.92
CA ILE A 502 -19.04 -11.84 -8.73
C ILE A 502 -18.69 -12.77 -7.56
N GLY A 503 -19.35 -13.92 -7.47
CA GLY A 503 -19.07 -14.93 -6.45
C GLY A 503 -17.68 -15.58 -6.53
N ALA A 504 -16.93 -15.36 -7.61
CA ALA A 504 -15.54 -15.80 -7.73
C ALA A 504 -14.61 -15.12 -6.71
N TYR A 505 -14.95 -13.91 -6.24
CA TYR A 505 -14.17 -13.18 -5.21
C TYR A 505 -14.51 -13.60 -3.78
N GLY A 506 -15.27 -14.69 -3.63
CA GLY A 506 -15.50 -15.37 -2.36
C GLY A 506 -16.68 -14.86 -1.54
N GLY A 507 -17.53 -14.02 -2.12
CA GLY A 507 -18.79 -13.53 -1.52
C GLY A 507 -19.90 -13.38 -2.56
N GLY A 508 -20.74 -12.36 -2.41
CA GLY A 508 -21.90 -12.08 -3.24
C GLY A 508 -22.46 -10.72 -2.87
N ILE A 509 -23.76 -10.53 -3.05
CA ILE A 509 -24.48 -9.48 -2.35
C ILE A 509 -25.16 -10.15 -1.15
N GLU A 510 -24.66 -9.87 0.05
CA GLU A 510 -25.00 -10.56 1.30
C GLU A 510 -26.51 -10.62 1.55
N GLU A 511 -26.95 -11.71 2.19
CA GLU A 511 -28.31 -11.86 2.70
C GLU A 511 -28.62 -10.80 3.78
N LEU A 512 -29.72 -10.06 3.63
CA LEU A 512 -30.10 -9.02 4.61
C LEU A 512 -30.43 -9.61 5.99
N TYR A 513 -29.99 -8.96 7.07
CA TYR A 513 -30.31 -9.42 8.42
C TYR A 513 -31.81 -9.29 8.75
N GLN A 514 -32.51 -10.43 8.97
CA GLN A 514 -33.98 -10.47 9.01
C GLN A 514 -34.63 -9.99 10.32
N ARG A 515 -34.29 -8.80 10.79
CA ARG A 515 -34.86 -8.18 12.00
C ARG A 515 -36.30 -7.68 11.82
N SER A 516 -37.00 -7.52 12.95
CA SER A 516 -38.35 -6.93 12.99
C SER A 516 -38.30 -5.41 12.83
N GLY A 517 -39.18 -4.84 12.01
CA GLY A 517 -39.29 -3.37 11.82
C GLY A 517 -38.53 -2.81 10.62
N GLY A 518 -37.98 -3.68 9.76
CA GLY A 518 -37.31 -3.33 8.50
C GLY A 518 -35.86 -3.79 8.49
N TRP A 519 -35.43 -4.40 7.38
CA TRP A 519 -34.04 -4.80 7.14
C TRP A 519 -33.30 -3.62 6.52
N GLN A 520 -32.01 -3.46 6.80
CA GLN A 520 -31.24 -2.36 6.20
C GLN A 520 -30.78 -2.73 4.79
N ASN A 521 -30.56 -1.75 3.94
CA ASN A 521 -29.94 -1.98 2.63
C ASN A 521 -28.43 -1.99 2.80
N GLU A 522 -27.95 -3.22 2.94
CA GLU A 522 -26.57 -3.61 3.15
C GLU A 522 -25.86 -3.54 1.80
N PHE A 523 -25.43 -2.33 1.42
CA PHE A 523 -24.62 -2.13 0.21
C PHE A 523 -23.24 -2.71 0.42
N GLU A 524 -22.77 -3.39 -0.62
CA GLU A 524 -21.42 -3.94 -0.71
C GLU A 524 -20.81 -3.50 -2.01
N VAL A 525 -19.51 -3.23 -1.96
CA VAL A 525 -18.73 -2.90 -3.14
C VAL A 525 -18.09 -4.16 -3.70
N ILE A 526 -18.28 -4.35 -5.00
CA ILE A 526 -17.62 -5.39 -5.78
C ILE A 526 -16.55 -4.72 -6.63
N ARG A 527 -15.29 -5.11 -6.44
CA ARG A 527 -14.16 -4.73 -7.29
C ARG A 527 -13.65 -5.96 -8.01
N ILE A 528 -13.66 -5.92 -9.34
CA ILE A 528 -13.16 -6.98 -10.22
C ILE A 528 -11.92 -6.43 -10.92
N ARG A 529 -10.76 -7.08 -10.72
CA ARG A 529 -9.52 -6.63 -11.35
C ARG A 529 -9.67 -6.75 -12.87
N LEU A 530 -9.34 -5.69 -13.61
CA LEU A 530 -9.57 -5.66 -15.05
C LEU A 530 -8.74 -6.72 -15.80
N THR A 531 -7.52 -6.98 -15.33
CA THR A 531 -6.67 -8.05 -15.85
C THR A 531 -7.26 -9.44 -15.66
N ASP A 532 -8.17 -9.65 -14.70
CA ASP A 532 -8.85 -10.94 -14.53
C ASP A 532 -9.73 -11.29 -15.74
N PHE A 533 -10.19 -10.29 -16.51
CA PHE A 533 -10.94 -10.52 -17.75
C PHE A 533 -10.06 -10.98 -18.92
N LEU A 534 -8.73 -10.81 -18.85
CA LEU A 534 -7.79 -11.30 -19.85
C LEU A 534 -7.45 -12.79 -19.68
N HIS A 535 -7.82 -13.36 -18.53
CA HIS A 535 -7.50 -14.73 -18.18
C HIS A 535 -8.12 -15.78 -19.12
N ASN A 536 -7.46 -16.94 -19.17
CA ASN A 536 -7.84 -18.09 -20.01
C ASN A 536 -7.91 -17.79 -21.52
N GLY A 537 -7.13 -16.82 -22.00
CA GLY A 537 -7.04 -16.47 -23.42
C GLY A 537 -8.35 -15.91 -23.98
N SER A 538 -9.01 -15.03 -23.21
CA SER A 538 -10.32 -14.46 -23.55
C SER A 538 -10.34 -13.75 -24.90
N GLY A 539 -9.19 -13.23 -25.34
CA GLY A 539 -9.06 -12.44 -26.57
C GLY A 539 -9.70 -11.06 -26.46
N LEU A 540 -10.03 -10.63 -25.23
CA LEU A 540 -10.54 -9.30 -24.92
C LEU A 540 -9.41 -8.26 -25.05
N ASP A 541 -9.69 -7.15 -25.71
CA ASP A 541 -8.82 -5.98 -25.78
C ASP A 541 -9.26 -4.90 -24.78
N LEU A 542 -8.47 -4.68 -23.72
CA LEU A 542 -8.76 -3.64 -22.73
C LEU A 542 -8.60 -2.21 -23.28
N SER A 543 -7.91 -2.01 -24.41
CA SER A 543 -7.71 -0.68 -24.99
C SER A 543 -8.93 -0.15 -25.78
N ASP A 544 -9.96 -0.98 -25.99
CA ASP A 544 -11.21 -0.58 -26.68
C ASP A 544 -12.43 -1.32 -26.12
N ILE A 545 -12.73 -1.16 -24.83
CA ILE A 545 -13.95 -1.69 -24.22
C ILE A 545 -15.18 -0.88 -24.68
N ALA A 546 -16.10 -1.55 -25.36
CA ALA A 546 -17.30 -0.94 -25.92
C ALA A 546 -18.54 -1.07 -25.02
N ALA A 547 -18.60 -2.04 -24.10
CA ALA A 547 -19.70 -2.18 -23.17
C ALA A 547 -19.34 -2.95 -21.89
N ILE A 548 -19.99 -2.57 -20.79
CA ILE A 548 -20.06 -3.33 -19.53
C ILE A 548 -21.48 -3.89 -19.41
N ARG A 549 -21.61 -5.21 -19.25
CA ARG A 549 -22.91 -5.91 -19.15
C ARG A 549 -22.99 -6.72 -17.88
N PHE A 550 -24.04 -6.49 -17.10
CA PHE A 550 -24.44 -7.32 -15.97
C PHE A 550 -25.52 -8.30 -16.40
N GLU A 551 -25.33 -9.58 -16.09
CA GLU A 551 -26.20 -10.67 -16.49
C GLU A 551 -26.71 -11.41 -15.27
N PHE A 552 -28.04 -11.57 -15.19
CA PHE A 552 -28.78 -12.10 -14.06
C PHE A 552 -29.57 -13.34 -14.45
N GLY A 553 -29.96 -14.15 -13.48
CA GLY A 553 -30.79 -15.34 -13.69
C GLY A 553 -30.01 -16.66 -13.64
N PRO A 554 -30.72 -17.79 -13.81
CA PRO A 554 -30.17 -19.13 -13.56
C PRO A 554 -28.94 -19.50 -14.39
N SER A 555 -28.72 -18.86 -15.55
CA SER A 555 -27.50 -19.07 -16.36
C SER A 555 -26.29 -18.28 -15.84
N HIS A 556 -26.52 -17.21 -15.08
CA HIS A 556 -25.49 -16.22 -14.74
C HIS A 556 -25.23 -16.10 -13.22
N GLY A 557 -26.06 -16.73 -12.39
CA GLY A 557 -25.88 -16.73 -10.94
C GLY A 557 -27.16 -17.14 -10.22
N SER A 558 -27.62 -16.30 -9.30
CA SER A 558 -28.88 -16.50 -8.58
C SER A 558 -30.07 -16.47 -9.53
N ALA A 559 -31.00 -17.40 -9.36
CA ALA A 559 -32.11 -17.59 -10.30
C ALA A 559 -33.15 -16.45 -10.26
N GLU A 560 -33.28 -15.81 -9.12
CA GLU A 560 -34.17 -14.67 -8.89
C GLU A 560 -33.55 -13.72 -7.87
N GLY A 561 -34.00 -12.46 -7.86
CA GLY A 561 -33.52 -11.44 -6.94
C GLY A 561 -34.17 -10.08 -7.20
N TYR A 562 -33.94 -9.13 -6.29
CA TYR A 562 -34.26 -7.72 -6.46
C TYR A 562 -33.23 -6.88 -5.69
N ILE A 563 -32.49 -6.03 -6.40
CA ILE A 563 -31.33 -5.32 -5.88
C ILE A 563 -31.46 -3.82 -6.06
N GLY A 564 -30.81 -3.07 -5.18
CA GLY A 564 -30.36 -1.72 -5.45
C GLY A 564 -28.94 -1.78 -6.02
N PHE A 565 -28.66 -0.95 -7.02
CA PHE A 565 -27.39 -0.88 -7.72
C PHE A 565 -27.00 0.58 -7.88
N ASP A 566 -25.72 0.89 -7.68
CA ASP A 566 -25.20 2.25 -7.72
C ASP A 566 -23.68 2.28 -8.01
N GLU A 567 -23.16 3.44 -8.39
CA GLU A 567 -21.75 3.79 -8.62
C GLU A 567 -20.95 2.82 -9.48
N LEU A 568 -21.32 2.69 -10.76
CA LEU A 568 -20.51 1.97 -11.74
C LEU A 568 -19.32 2.83 -12.18
N MET A 569 -18.11 2.37 -11.91
CA MET A 569 -16.89 3.12 -12.19
C MET A 569 -15.69 2.23 -12.50
N LEU A 570 -14.67 2.85 -13.10
CA LEU A 570 -13.30 2.36 -13.09
C LEU A 570 -12.57 3.08 -11.97
N SER A 571 -11.86 2.31 -11.16
CA SER A 571 -11.15 2.81 -9.98
C SER A 571 -9.74 2.23 -9.94
N SER A 572 -8.80 3.06 -9.50
CA SER A 572 -7.44 2.64 -9.14
C SER A 572 -7.37 2.27 -7.66
N SER A 573 -6.29 1.66 -7.20
CA SER A 573 -5.97 1.52 -5.77
C SER A 573 -5.68 2.85 -5.05
N ALA A 574 -6.10 4.00 -5.60
CA ALA A 574 -5.76 5.34 -5.10
C ALA A 574 -5.73 5.39 -3.57
N ASP A 575 -4.52 5.54 -3.05
CA ASP A 575 -4.33 5.82 -1.65
C ASP A 575 -4.93 7.19 -1.35
N PRO A 576 -5.64 7.38 -0.21
CA PRO A 576 -5.90 8.72 0.25
C PRO A 576 -4.55 9.43 0.35
N PRO A 577 -4.46 10.73 0.01
CA PRO A 577 -3.24 11.49 0.21
C PRO A 577 -2.82 11.31 1.67
N THR A 578 -1.82 10.46 1.87
CA THR A 578 -1.27 10.18 3.18
C THR A 578 -0.35 11.33 3.50
N PRO A 579 -0.28 11.74 4.78
CA PRO A 579 0.89 12.48 5.21
C PRO A 579 2.12 11.57 4.98
N GLY A 580 2.82 11.77 3.85
CA GLY A 580 4.05 11.06 3.51
C GLY A 580 5.13 11.21 4.60
N THR A 581 5.87 10.13 4.82
CA THR A 581 7.00 10.03 5.75
C THR A 581 8.24 10.74 5.19
N ILE A 582 9.18 11.21 6.02
CA ILE A 582 10.48 11.68 5.50
C ILE A 582 11.20 10.58 4.71
N THR A 583 11.99 10.95 3.70
CA THR A 583 12.89 10.03 2.99
C THR A 583 14.34 10.24 3.43
N VAL A 584 15.17 9.20 3.37
CA VAL A 584 16.61 9.27 3.67
C VAL A 584 17.36 8.51 2.57
N GLU A 585 18.12 9.23 1.74
CA GLU A 585 18.82 8.69 0.58
C GLU A 585 20.27 9.21 0.48
N LEU A 586 21.15 8.45 -0.19
CA LEU A 586 22.48 8.93 -0.55
C LEU A 586 22.40 9.71 -1.87
N ALA A 587 23.03 10.88 -1.92
CA ALA A 587 23.13 11.65 -3.17
C ALA A 587 24.22 11.11 -4.11
N ASP A 588 25.23 10.46 -3.54
CA ASP A 588 26.38 9.87 -4.25
C ASP A 588 26.66 8.47 -3.68
N GLU A 589 27.28 7.59 -4.49
CA GLU A 589 27.72 6.28 -4.03
C GLU A 589 28.79 6.37 -2.92
N VAL A 590 28.85 5.33 -2.07
CA VAL A 590 29.90 5.20 -1.07
C VAL A 590 31.24 4.88 -1.76
N PRO A 591 32.32 5.65 -1.54
CA PRO A 591 33.62 5.36 -2.12
C PRO A 591 34.11 3.96 -1.73
N MET A 592 34.59 3.19 -2.69
CA MET A 592 35.12 1.84 -2.41
C MET A 592 36.43 1.85 -1.59
N LEU A 593 37.20 2.94 -1.64
CA LEU A 593 38.46 3.11 -0.93
C LEU A 593 38.57 4.53 -0.37
N ILE A 594 38.94 4.65 0.91
CA ILE A 594 39.23 5.92 1.56
C ILE A 594 40.68 5.97 2.08
N PRO A 595 41.35 7.14 2.05
CA PRO A 595 42.73 7.26 2.51
C PRO A 595 42.86 7.11 4.03
N PRO A 596 43.93 6.47 4.54
CA PRO A 596 44.10 6.24 5.97
C PRO A 596 44.34 7.54 6.72
N GLY A 597 43.68 7.70 7.87
CA GLY A 597 43.85 8.86 8.74
C GLY A 597 43.19 10.15 8.22
N VAL A 598 42.30 10.06 7.24
CA VAL A 598 41.58 11.19 6.65
C VAL A 598 40.07 10.99 6.81
N GLU A 599 39.36 12.04 7.23
CA GLU A 599 37.90 12.03 7.30
C GLU A 599 37.30 11.99 5.88
N THR A 600 36.22 11.23 5.70
CA THR A 600 35.53 11.12 4.41
C THR A 600 34.12 11.70 4.52
N THR A 601 33.74 12.56 3.58
CA THR A 601 32.42 13.19 3.54
C THR A 601 31.50 12.49 2.55
N LEU A 602 30.25 12.28 2.93
CA LEU A 602 29.18 11.73 2.08
C LEU A 602 27.99 12.69 2.09
N THR A 603 27.34 12.85 0.94
CA THR A 603 26.16 13.71 0.79
C THR A 603 24.88 12.87 0.81
N LEU A 604 23.89 13.31 1.58
CA LEU A 604 22.56 12.70 1.68
C LEU A 604 21.47 13.67 1.25
N VAL A 605 20.40 13.11 0.71
CA VAL A 605 19.11 13.79 0.53
C VAL A 605 18.16 13.29 1.62
N ILE A 606 17.67 14.20 2.47
CA ILE A 606 16.65 13.89 3.47
C ILE A 606 15.45 14.77 3.19
N GLY A 607 14.48 14.22 2.45
CA GLY A 607 13.30 14.93 1.99
C GLY A 607 12.25 15.05 3.08
N ALA A 608 11.83 16.28 3.37
CA ALA A 608 10.59 16.52 4.09
C ALA A 608 9.44 16.21 3.12
N ALA A 609 8.79 15.05 3.27
CA ALA A 609 7.60 14.73 2.49
C ALA A 609 6.42 15.59 2.99
N SER A 610 5.50 15.03 3.76
CA SER A 610 4.43 15.81 4.40
C SER A 610 4.77 16.25 5.83
N GLU A 611 5.95 15.89 6.32
CA GLU A 611 6.41 16.16 7.67
C GLU A 611 7.80 16.82 7.64
N ASP A 612 8.08 17.65 8.65
CA ASP A 612 9.40 18.26 8.81
C ASP A 612 10.41 17.24 9.37
N VAL A 613 11.67 17.32 8.94
CA VAL A 613 12.79 16.65 9.60
C VAL A 613 13.06 17.35 10.94
N VAL A 614 13.07 16.60 12.05
CA VAL A 614 13.36 17.14 13.38
C VAL A 614 14.77 17.75 13.38
N ALA A 615 14.86 19.03 13.70
CA ALA A 615 16.13 19.76 13.64
C ALA A 615 17.22 19.09 14.51
N GLY A 616 18.31 18.66 13.86
CA GLY A 616 19.43 18.00 14.52
C GLY A 616 19.29 16.49 14.75
N SER A 617 18.20 15.87 14.27
CA SER A 617 18.04 14.41 14.28
C SER A 617 18.88 13.64 13.25
N PRO A 618 19.23 14.20 12.06
CA PRO A 618 20.06 13.48 11.09
C PRO A 618 21.41 13.05 11.69
N THR A 619 21.65 11.74 11.72
CA THR A 619 22.73 11.09 12.46
C THR A 619 23.43 10.03 11.61
N LEU A 620 24.75 10.06 11.58
CA LEU A 620 25.62 8.99 11.12
C LEU A 620 25.89 8.04 12.28
N HIS A 621 25.66 6.75 12.08
CA HIS A 621 26.05 5.68 12.98
C HIS A 621 27.22 4.94 12.35
N TYR A 622 28.36 4.84 13.04
CA TYR A 622 29.57 4.24 12.48
C TYR A 622 30.34 3.41 13.51
N ARG A 623 31.11 2.44 13.06
CA ARG A 623 32.09 1.72 13.89
C ARG A 623 33.28 1.27 13.05
N PHE A 624 34.36 0.92 13.75
CA PHE A 624 35.54 0.27 13.17
C PHE A 624 35.65 -1.13 13.77
N ASP A 625 35.75 -2.15 12.92
CA ASP A 625 36.07 -3.54 13.27
C ASP A 625 35.10 -4.23 14.25
N GLY A 626 33.78 -4.11 14.04
CA GLY A 626 32.77 -4.94 14.71
C GLY A 626 32.45 -4.60 16.18
N GLY A 627 32.83 -3.41 16.66
CA GLY A 627 32.45 -2.88 17.98
C GLY A 627 31.00 -2.38 18.10
N ASP A 628 30.71 -1.65 19.18
CA ASP A 628 29.45 -0.89 19.31
C ASP A 628 29.46 0.31 18.34
N TYR A 629 28.29 0.68 17.80
CA TYR A 629 28.16 1.87 16.95
C TYR A 629 28.34 3.15 17.76
N LEU A 630 29.14 4.06 17.22
CA LEU A 630 29.28 5.44 17.62
C LEU A 630 28.41 6.32 16.73
N THR A 631 28.08 7.53 17.19
CA THR A 631 27.21 8.46 16.45
C THR A 631 27.90 9.80 16.18
N ALA A 632 27.65 10.39 15.01
CA ALA A 632 28.04 11.75 14.66
C ALA A 632 26.86 12.47 13.96
N PRO A 633 26.62 13.78 14.23
CA PRO A 633 25.54 14.50 13.58
C PRO A 633 25.87 14.80 12.11
N LEU A 634 24.85 14.85 11.25
CA LEU A 634 24.97 15.34 9.88
C LEU A 634 24.91 16.88 9.85
N ALA A 635 25.69 17.51 8.97
CA ALA A 635 25.68 18.95 8.77
C ALA A 635 24.73 19.33 7.63
N ALA A 636 23.75 20.22 7.88
CA ALA A 636 22.85 20.69 6.83
C ALA A 636 23.60 21.58 5.81
N LEU A 637 23.49 21.26 4.52
CA LEU A 637 24.07 22.02 3.42
C LEU A 637 23.08 23.03 2.79
N GLY A 638 21.79 22.88 3.10
CA GLY A 638 20.69 23.72 2.63
C GLY A 638 19.75 22.97 1.68
N GLY A 639 18.46 23.34 1.68
CA GLY A 639 17.42 22.48 1.09
C GLY A 639 17.34 21.15 1.86
N ASP A 640 17.17 20.06 1.11
CA ASP A 640 17.09 18.69 1.65
C ASP A 640 18.47 18.01 1.72
N LEU A 641 19.57 18.75 1.53
CA LEU A 641 20.92 18.19 1.47
C LEU A 641 21.65 18.23 2.83
N TYR A 642 22.28 17.11 3.18
CA TYR A 642 23.03 16.91 4.41
C TYR A 642 24.41 16.28 4.12
N GLU A 643 25.41 16.65 4.90
CA GLU A 643 26.76 16.08 4.85
C GLU A 643 27.02 15.21 6.08
N ALA A 644 27.38 13.94 5.85
CA ALA A 644 27.89 13.06 6.87
C ALA A 644 29.42 12.99 6.80
N THR A 645 30.11 13.06 7.93
CA THR A 645 31.57 12.92 8.01
C THR A 645 31.93 11.61 8.68
N VAL A 646 32.33 10.61 7.90
CA VAL A 646 32.91 9.36 8.39
C VAL A 646 34.28 9.69 9.00
N PRO A 647 34.51 9.42 10.30
CA PRO A 647 35.77 9.78 10.94
C PRO A 647 36.98 9.08 10.33
N ALA A 648 38.14 9.69 10.50
CA ALA A 648 39.41 9.17 10.02
C ALA A 648 39.67 7.73 10.50
N ALA A 649 39.56 6.79 9.57
CA ALA A 649 39.77 5.38 9.82
C ALA A 649 41.27 5.04 9.81
N GLY A 650 41.65 4.06 10.63
CA GLY A 650 42.98 3.47 10.62
C GLY A 650 43.22 2.66 9.36
N CYS A 651 44.48 2.50 8.98
CA CYS A 651 44.79 1.72 7.79
C CYS A 651 44.52 0.23 8.01
N GLY A 652 43.76 -0.38 7.10
CA GLY A 652 43.29 -1.76 7.20
C GLY A 652 42.00 -1.93 8.00
N ASP A 653 41.43 -0.85 8.56
CA ASP A 653 40.10 -0.88 9.16
C ASP A 653 39.05 -1.11 8.06
N VAL A 654 37.92 -1.72 8.44
CA VAL A 654 36.74 -1.87 7.58
C VAL A 654 35.58 -1.11 8.24
N PRO A 655 35.46 0.21 8.03
CA PRO A 655 34.35 0.99 8.58
C PRO A 655 33.01 0.39 8.19
N GLU A 656 32.10 0.32 9.15
CA GLU A 656 30.70 -0.02 8.95
C GLU A 656 29.85 1.16 9.38
N PHE A 657 28.92 1.62 8.55
CA PHE A 657 28.09 2.76 8.88
C PHE A 657 26.70 2.74 8.24
N TYR A 658 25.77 3.46 8.85
CA TYR A 658 24.42 3.70 8.35
C TYR A 658 23.94 5.07 8.84
N PHE A 659 22.81 5.55 8.31
CA PHE A 659 22.28 6.87 8.63
C PHE A 659 20.90 6.75 9.26
N SER A 660 20.52 7.73 10.07
CA SER A 660 19.14 7.91 10.52
C SER A 660 18.73 9.36 10.53
N ALA A 661 17.43 9.62 10.44
CA ALA A 661 16.83 10.93 10.64
C ALA A 661 15.45 10.75 11.29
N GLU A 662 15.04 11.70 12.11
CA GLU A 662 13.73 11.67 12.77
C GLU A 662 12.76 12.61 12.03
N GLY A 663 11.64 12.05 11.57
CA GLY A 663 10.50 12.81 11.08
C GLY A 663 9.68 13.37 12.25
N SER A 664 9.16 14.59 12.11
CA SER A 664 8.39 15.27 13.15
C SER A 664 7.09 14.54 13.56
N LEU A 665 6.64 13.59 12.74
CA LEU A 665 5.44 12.76 12.93
C LEU A 665 5.76 11.26 12.99
N THR A 666 6.72 10.76 12.22
CA THR A 666 6.97 9.32 12.04
C THR A 666 8.06 8.73 12.93
N GLY A 667 8.91 9.56 13.53
CA GLY A 667 10.04 9.10 14.35
C GLY A 667 11.28 8.75 13.51
N GLU A 668 12.16 7.91 14.05
CA GLU A 668 13.44 7.59 13.41
C GLU A 668 13.28 6.68 12.18
N ILE A 669 13.74 7.16 11.03
CA ILE A 669 13.90 6.42 9.77
C ILE A 669 15.40 6.18 9.54
N ARG A 670 15.76 5.01 8.96
CA ARG A 670 17.14 4.58 8.75
C ARG A 670 17.46 4.28 7.30
N LEU A 671 18.74 4.44 6.94
CA LEU A 671 19.31 4.04 5.66
C LEU A 671 20.60 3.24 5.89
N PRO A 672 20.64 1.93 5.57
CA PRO A 672 19.52 1.08 5.09
C PRO A 672 18.39 0.91 6.12
N ILE A 673 17.18 0.57 5.67
CA ILE A 673 15.97 0.53 6.53
C ILE A 673 16.05 -0.51 7.66
N ASP A 674 16.77 -1.62 7.43
CA ASP A 674 16.98 -2.71 8.38
C ASP A 674 18.25 -2.54 9.22
N ALA A 675 18.96 -1.41 9.10
CA ALA A 675 20.15 -1.14 9.89
C ALA A 675 19.87 -1.26 11.40
N PRO A 676 20.76 -1.91 12.18
CA PRO A 676 22.13 -2.29 11.84
C PRO A 676 22.31 -3.71 11.27
N ALA A 677 21.24 -4.38 10.79
CA ALA A 677 21.38 -5.70 10.16
C ALA A 677 22.16 -5.62 8.84
N THR A 678 21.83 -4.62 8.02
CA THR A 678 22.59 -4.23 6.82
C THR A 678 23.18 -2.83 6.99
N VAL A 679 24.41 -2.63 6.51
CA VAL A 679 25.17 -1.37 6.64
C VAL A 679 26.06 -1.14 5.43
N PHE A 680 26.45 0.11 5.21
CA PHE A 680 27.48 0.49 4.25
C PHE A 680 28.88 0.16 4.79
N THR A 681 29.81 -0.12 3.88
CA THR A 681 31.23 -0.37 4.21
C THR A 681 32.16 0.11 3.11
N THR A 682 33.43 0.36 3.45
CA THR A 682 34.49 0.83 2.53
C THR A 682 35.86 0.31 2.99
N GLU A 683 36.84 0.16 2.09
CA GLU A 683 38.21 -0.21 2.47
C GLU A 683 39.06 1.03 2.82
N VAL A 684 40.04 0.88 3.72
CA VAL A 684 40.93 1.98 4.14
C VAL A 684 42.38 1.66 3.82
N GLY A 685 43.00 2.47 2.95
CA GLY A 685 44.41 2.31 2.62
C GLY A 685 44.92 3.19 1.48
N THR A 686 46.17 2.97 1.09
CA THR A 686 46.79 3.66 -0.05
C THR A 686 46.92 2.71 -1.22
N LEU A 687 46.31 3.09 -2.33
CA LEU A 687 46.39 2.34 -3.59
C LEU A 687 47.80 2.47 -4.18
N VAL A 688 48.43 1.33 -4.44
CA VAL A 688 49.74 1.21 -5.11
C VAL A 688 49.53 0.41 -6.38
N GLU A 689 49.68 1.06 -7.54
CA GLU A 689 49.52 0.42 -8.85
C GLU A 689 50.84 -0.16 -9.37
N ALA A 690 50.77 -1.40 -9.83
CA ALA A 690 51.79 -2.01 -10.69
C ALA A 690 51.50 -1.80 -12.18
N PHE A 691 50.22 -1.63 -12.53
CA PHE A 691 49.76 -1.41 -13.89
C PHE A 691 48.46 -0.61 -13.87
N SER A 692 48.30 0.29 -14.84
CA SER A 692 47.07 1.03 -15.12
C SER A 692 47.00 1.28 -16.63
N ASP A 693 45.84 1.14 -17.22
CA ASP A 693 45.54 1.37 -18.64
C ASP A 693 44.15 2.00 -18.77
N ASP A 694 44.13 3.26 -19.18
CA ASP A 694 42.97 4.10 -19.52
C ASP A 694 42.66 4.06 -21.02
N PHE A 695 43.31 3.16 -21.78
CA PHE A 695 43.14 2.96 -23.23
C PHE A 695 43.41 4.16 -24.15
N GLU A 696 43.87 5.29 -23.62
CA GLU A 696 44.35 6.44 -24.39
C GLU A 696 45.57 6.11 -25.25
N SER A 697 46.30 5.05 -24.90
CA SER A 697 47.46 4.57 -25.63
C SER A 697 47.40 3.08 -25.94
N ASP A 698 47.96 2.69 -27.09
CA ASP A 698 48.01 1.28 -27.46
C ASP A 698 49.10 0.54 -26.68
N LEU A 699 48.72 -0.15 -25.61
CA LEU A 699 49.62 -0.99 -24.81
C LEU A 699 49.76 -2.43 -25.34
N GLY A 700 49.19 -2.73 -26.51
CA GLY A 700 49.33 -4.03 -27.18
C GLY A 700 48.29 -5.08 -26.78
N TRP A 701 47.06 -4.64 -26.49
CA TRP A 701 45.90 -5.52 -26.40
C TRP A 701 45.60 -6.18 -27.75
N THR A 702 45.11 -7.41 -27.72
CA THR A 702 44.86 -8.20 -28.93
C THR A 702 43.42 -8.68 -28.97
N VAL A 703 42.77 -8.50 -30.12
CA VAL A 703 41.39 -8.93 -30.37
C VAL A 703 41.38 -10.22 -31.20
N VAL A 704 40.54 -11.17 -30.81
CA VAL A 704 40.31 -12.44 -31.51
C VAL A 704 38.80 -12.68 -31.63
N ASN A 705 38.34 -12.89 -32.85
CA ASN A 705 36.94 -13.15 -33.15
C ASN A 705 36.77 -14.61 -33.58
N ILE A 706 35.81 -15.33 -33.00
CA ILE A 706 35.50 -16.73 -33.28
C ILE A 706 34.04 -16.79 -33.68
N ASP A 707 33.72 -17.24 -34.89
CA ASP A 707 32.34 -17.36 -35.40
C ASP A 707 31.49 -16.07 -35.21
N LEU A 708 32.15 -14.91 -35.23
CA LEU A 708 31.55 -13.58 -35.13
C LEU A 708 31.10 -13.10 -36.51
N GLU A 709 29.86 -12.63 -36.61
CA GLU A 709 29.28 -12.04 -37.82
C GLU A 709 29.47 -10.51 -37.84
N ASP A 710 29.26 -9.83 -36.71
CA ASP A 710 29.49 -8.39 -36.50
C ASP A 710 29.87 -8.08 -35.02
N GLY A 711 30.26 -6.84 -34.69
CA GLY A 711 30.56 -6.47 -33.31
C GLY A 711 32.00 -6.68 -32.79
N PRO A 712 33.08 -6.59 -33.59
CA PRO A 712 34.43 -6.84 -33.07
C PRO A 712 34.81 -5.81 -32.00
N TRP A 713 35.68 -6.19 -31.05
CA TRP A 713 36.23 -5.21 -30.11
C TRP A 713 37.10 -4.17 -30.84
N GLU A 714 36.83 -2.90 -30.60
CA GLU A 714 37.57 -1.75 -31.11
C GLU A 714 37.97 -0.80 -29.99
N ARG A 715 39.18 -0.24 -30.07
CA ARG A 715 39.63 0.80 -29.13
C ARG A 715 39.36 2.17 -29.72
N GLY A 716 38.64 3.02 -29.00
CA GLY A 716 38.40 4.39 -29.42
C GLY A 716 37.55 5.18 -28.45
N VAL A 717 37.31 6.44 -28.80
CA VAL A 717 36.32 7.28 -28.10
C VAL A 717 34.93 6.74 -28.44
N PRO A 718 34.02 6.56 -27.47
CA PRO A 718 32.67 6.09 -27.76
C PRO A 718 31.99 6.95 -28.84
N ALA A 719 31.54 6.28 -29.89
CA ALA A 719 31.01 6.92 -31.09
C ALA A 719 29.48 6.97 -31.15
N GLY A 720 28.80 6.09 -30.40
CA GLY A 720 27.34 6.04 -30.33
C GLY A 720 26.76 7.00 -29.30
N ASP A 721 25.44 7.15 -29.34
CA ASP A 721 24.66 8.05 -28.51
C ASP A 721 23.79 7.31 -27.47
N GLY A 722 24.05 6.01 -27.28
CA GLY A 722 23.39 5.15 -26.31
C GLY A 722 22.03 4.63 -26.77
N GLU A 723 21.65 4.85 -28.04
CA GLU A 723 20.37 4.39 -28.61
C GLU A 723 20.24 2.85 -28.55
N ARG A 724 21.36 2.12 -28.56
CA ARG A 724 21.41 0.64 -28.50
C ARG A 724 21.91 0.09 -27.17
N GLY A 725 22.01 0.96 -26.16
CA GLY A 725 22.62 0.58 -24.88
C GLY A 725 24.14 0.68 -24.90
N ASP A 726 24.76 1.17 -25.96
CA ASP A 726 26.21 1.43 -26.01
C ASP A 726 26.63 2.57 -25.04
N PRO A 727 27.86 2.54 -24.49
CA PRO A 727 28.38 3.65 -23.70
C PRO A 727 28.46 4.96 -24.49
N THR A 728 27.91 6.05 -23.95
CA THR A 728 28.00 7.39 -24.58
C THR A 728 29.29 8.14 -24.24
N VAL A 729 29.97 7.69 -23.18
CA VAL A 729 31.26 8.21 -22.67
C VAL A 729 32.04 7.03 -22.10
N ASP A 730 33.36 7.17 -22.03
CA ASP A 730 34.25 6.25 -21.32
C ASP A 730 34.04 6.35 -19.80
N TRP A 731 34.60 5.40 -19.03
CA TRP A 731 34.34 5.33 -17.59
C TRP A 731 35.01 6.45 -16.82
N ASP A 732 36.29 6.70 -17.09
CA ASP A 732 37.09 7.64 -16.32
C ASP A 732 37.08 9.08 -16.89
N GLY A 733 36.44 9.26 -18.06
CA GLY A 733 36.29 10.52 -18.76
C GLY A 733 37.57 11.02 -19.42
N SER A 734 38.57 10.15 -19.60
CA SER A 734 39.82 10.41 -20.31
C SER A 734 39.64 10.46 -21.82
N GLY A 735 38.73 9.65 -22.36
CA GLY A 735 38.23 9.72 -23.73
C GLY A 735 37.99 8.37 -24.38
N ALA A 736 38.94 7.44 -24.34
CA ALA A 736 38.94 6.20 -25.10
C ALA A 736 38.76 4.96 -24.21
N CYS A 737 38.04 3.97 -24.72
CA CYS A 737 37.90 2.66 -24.08
C CYS A 737 37.88 1.55 -25.16
N TYR A 738 37.72 0.29 -24.75
CA TYR A 738 37.36 -0.78 -25.69
C TYR A 738 35.85 -0.92 -25.73
N LEU A 739 35.29 -1.00 -26.95
CA LEU A 739 33.86 -1.11 -27.23
C LEU A 739 33.65 -2.16 -28.32
N THR A 740 32.51 -2.85 -28.32
CA THR A 740 32.06 -3.65 -29.46
C THR A 740 31.57 -2.72 -30.56
N ASP A 741 32.05 -2.94 -31.79
CA ASP A 741 31.75 -2.17 -33.01
C ASP A 741 31.51 -0.67 -32.78
N ASN A 742 32.59 0.05 -32.43
CA ASN A 742 32.56 1.46 -32.00
C ASN A 742 32.21 2.44 -33.14
N VAL A 743 30.95 2.41 -33.57
CA VAL A 743 30.38 3.26 -34.61
C VAL A 743 29.03 3.81 -34.16
N ALA A 744 28.63 4.97 -34.68
CA ALA A 744 27.29 5.48 -34.43
C ALA A 744 26.24 4.64 -35.15
N GLY A 745 25.25 4.12 -34.43
CA GLY A 745 24.07 3.46 -34.99
C GLY A 745 23.97 1.98 -34.64
N ASN A 746 24.67 1.11 -35.36
CA ASN A 746 24.65 -0.34 -35.09
C ASN A 746 26.02 -0.73 -34.57
N SER A 747 26.14 -0.95 -33.25
CA SER A 747 27.37 -1.38 -32.55
C SER A 747 27.28 -2.83 -32.05
N ASP A 748 26.25 -3.51 -32.54
CA ASP A 748 25.76 -4.82 -32.13
C ASP A 748 26.81 -5.94 -32.27
N VAL A 749 26.93 -6.76 -31.24
CA VAL A 749 27.59 -8.06 -31.34
C VAL A 749 26.63 -9.01 -32.00
N ASP A 750 27.04 -9.57 -33.15
CA ASP A 750 26.28 -10.58 -33.88
C ASP A 750 27.08 -11.90 -33.85
N GLY A 751 26.62 -12.93 -33.14
CA GLY A 751 27.34 -14.21 -33.03
C GLY A 751 28.51 -14.17 -32.02
N GLY A 752 29.62 -14.83 -32.35
CA GLY A 752 30.86 -14.73 -31.57
C GLY A 752 31.28 -15.97 -30.77
N PRO A 753 32.22 -15.83 -29.81
CA PRO A 753 32.59 -14.57 -29.14
C PRO A 753 33.62 -13.69 -29.88
N THR A 754 33.56 -12.39 -29.59
CA THR A 754 34.65 -11.41 -29.77
C THR A 754 35.42 -11.28 -28.46
N ILE A 755 36.75 -11.44 -28.50
CA ILE A 755 37.60 -11.53 -27.29
C ILE A 755 38.74 -10.52 -27.35
N VAL A 756 38.81 -9.61 -26.38
CA VAL A 756 39.94 -8.69 -26.18
C VAL A 756 40.82 -9.15 -25.03
N THR A 757 42.13 -9.32 -25.28
CA THR A 757 43.10 -9.88 -24.32
C THR A 757 44.25 -8.93 -24.04
N SER A 758 44.63 -8.82 -22.77
CA SER A 758 45.65 -7.89 -22.29
C SER A 758 47.08 -8.23 -22.73
N PRO A 759 48.00 -7.24 -22.74
CA PRO A 759 49.44 -7.48 -22.65
C PRO A 759 49.82 -8.22 -21.34
N ARG A 760 51.09 -8.59 -21.18
CA ARG A 760 51.57 -9.35 -20.01
C ARG A 760 51.59 -8.41 -18.82
N LEU A 761 50.89 -8.78 -17.75
CA LEU A 761 50.82 -7.99 -16.53
C LEU A 761 51.69 -8.65 -15.44
N ASP A 762 52.45 -7.84 -14.70
CA ASP A 762 53.30 -8.32 -13.61
C ASP A 762 52.69 -8.00 -12.24
N ALA A 763 52.13 -9.02 -11.60
CA ALA A 763 51.53 -8.89 -10.27
C ALA A 763 52.51 -9.22 -9.12
N THR A 764 53.76 -9.62 -9.42
CA THR A 764 54.75 -10.00 -8.39
C THR A 764 55.46 -8.82 -7.74
N THR A 765 55.27 -7.63 -8.29
CA THR A 765 55.79 -6.38 -7.77
C THR A 765 55.03 -5.89 -6.54
N LEU A 766 53.85 -6.48 -6.29
CA LEU A 766 52.95 -6.18 -5.18
C LEU A 766 52.92 -7.34 -4.17
N GLY A 767 52.65 -7.04 -2.91
CA GLY A 767 52.50 -8.01 -1.84
C GLY A 767 51.17 -8.76 -1.86
N ASP A 768 50.06 -8.05 -2.09
CA ASP A 768 48.72 -8.64 -2.19
C ASP A 768 47.94 -8.07 -3.39
N PRO A 769 48.30 -8.48 -4.62
CA PRO A 769 47.79 -7.87 -5.83
C PRO A 769 46.30 -8.16 -6.05
N ARG A 770 45.61 -7.13 -6.53
CA ARG A 770 44.25 -7.12 -7.05
C ARG A 770 44.26 -6.76 -8.53
N VAL A 771 43.24 -7.22 -9.24
CA VAL A 771 42.92 -6.77 -10.59
C VAL A 771 41.63 -5.97 -10.55
N GLY A 772 41.63 -4.78 -11.15
CA GLY A 772 40.48 -3.90 -11.25
C GLY A 772 40.17 -3.56 -12.70
N TYR A 773 38.88 -3.36 -13.01
CA TYR A 773 38.40 -2.97 -14.33
C TYR A 773 37.00 -2.34 -14.24
N ALA A 774 36.73 -1.37 -15.10
CA ALA A 774 35.39 -0.91 -15.41
C ALA A 774 34.85 -1.69 -16.61
N ARG A 775 33.57 -2.05 -16.57
CA ARG A 775 32.90 -2.73 -17.66
C ARG A 775 31.50 -2.19 -17.87
N TRP A 776 31.03 -2.38 -19.08
CA TRP A 776 29.68 -2.14 -19.52
C TRP A 776 29.25 -3.36 -20.33
N PHE A 777 28.04 -3.84 -20.11
CA PHE A 777 27.45 -4.86 -20.94
C PHE A 777 25.94 -4.63 -21.00
N THR A 778 25.40 -4.38 -22.19
CA THR A 778 23.97 -4.36 -22.42
C THR A 778 23.58 -5.48 -23.35
N ASN A 779 22.47 -6.10 -23.01
CA ASN A 779 21.78 -7.10 -23.79
C ASN A 779 20.29 -6.74 -23.68
N ASP A 780 19.68 -6.28 -24.77
CA ASP A 780 18.39 -5.59 -24.75
C ASP A 780 17.18 -6.51 -24.50
N ASP A 781 17.32 -7.81 -24.69
CA ASP A 781 16.31 -8.82 -24.36
C ASP A 781 16.66 -9.64 -23.09
N GLU A 782 17.82 -9.33 -22.49
CA GLU A 782 18.36 -9.93 -21.26
C GLU A 782 18.41 -11.46 -21.28
N ASP A 783 18.72 -12.04 -22.44
CA ASP A 783 18.78 -13.48 -22.67
C ASP A 783 20.04 -14.18 -22.06
N ILE A 784 20.63 -15.19 -22.74
CA ILE A 784 21.80 -15.94 -22.26
C ILE A 784 23.15 -15.26 -22.55
N ASP A 785 23.18 -14.16 -23.30
CA ASP A 785 24.41 -13.50 -23.71
C ASP A 785 25.15 -12.86 -22.55
N ARG A 786 26.48 -13.05 -22.48
CA ARG A 786 27.30 -12.62 -21.33
C ARG A 786 28.59 -11.94 -21.78
N LEU A 787 28.98 -10.90 -21.06
CA LEU A 787 30.38 -10.50 -20.99
C LEU A 787 31.11 -11.38 -19.96
N ILE A 788 32.04 -12.22 -20.44
CA ILE A 788 32.83 -13.11 -19.60
C ILE A 788 34.22 -12.51 -19.37
N VAL A 789 34.59 -12.33 -18.11
CA VAL A 789 35.91 -11.85 -17.69
C VAL A 789 36.74 -13.00 -17.14
N GLU A 790 37.91 -13.22 -17.73
CA GLU A 790 38.80 -14.32 -17.34
C GLU A 790 40.22 -13.83 -17.05
N LEU A 791 40.85 -14.48 -16.08
CA LEU A 791 42.23 -14.23 -15.68
C LEU A 791 43.08 -15.49 -15.92
N SER A 792 44.35 -15.27 -16.27
CA SER A 792 45.36 -16.32 -16.45
C SER A 792 46.62 -15.92 -15.71
N ASN A 793 47.30 -16.87 -15.06
CA ASN A 793 48.63 -16.68 -14.47
C ASN A 793 49.76 -17.41 -15.20
N ASN A 794 49.53 -17.91 -16.41
CA ASN A 794 50.52 -18.65 -17.20
C ASN A 794 50.55 -18.22 -18.66
N ASP A 795 50.45 -16.90 -18.89
CA ASP A 795 50.56 -16.27 -20.20
C ASP A 795 49.51 -16.75 -21.22
N GLY A 796 48.27 -16.99 -20.75
CA GLY A 796 47.13 -17.41 -21.56
C GLY A 796 47.05 -18.93 -21.80
N GLY A 797 47.87 -19.73 -21.11
CA GLY A 797 47.83 -21.18 -21.21
C GLY A 797 46.58 -21.83 -20.61
N THR A 798 46.09 -21.29 -19.49
CA THR A 798 44.84 -21.69 -18.82
C THR A 798 44.15 -20.47 -18.23
N TRP A 799 42.83 -20.43 -18.32
CA TRP A 799 41.99 -19.30 -17.90
C TRP A 799 41.07 -19.70 -16.74
N THR A 800 40.80 -18.76 -15.85
CA THR A 800 39.86 -18.87 -14.74
C THR A 800 38.89 -17.70 -14.83
N VAL A 801 37.60 -17.98 -14.82
CA VAL A 801 36.54 -16.96 -14.84
C VAL A 801 36.59 -16.19 -13.53
N LEU A 802 36.71 -14.86 -13.63
CA LEU A 802 36.50 -13.95 -12.50
C LEU A 802 35.03 -13.58 -12.39
N GLU A 803 34.37 -13.39 -13.54
CA GLU A 803 33.03 -12.83 -13.61
C GLU A 803 32.31 -13.23 -14.90
N GLU A 804 31.00 -13.43 -14.80
CA GLU A 804 30.06 -13.52 -15.91
C GLU A 804 29.00 -12.43 -15.72
N VAL A 805 28.84 -11.55 -16.71
CA VAL A 805 28.08 -10.30 -16.58
C VAL A 805 26.86 -10.40 -17.48
N PRO A 806 25.64 -10.42 -16.91
CA PRO A 806 24.40 -10.57 -17.69
C PRO A 806 23.92 -9.26 -18.31
N ASN A 807 23.97 -8.16 -17.57
CA ASN A 807 23.58 -6.82 -18.00
C ASN A 807 24.11 -5.80 -16.98
N THR A 808 24.27 -4.54 -17.36
CA THR A 808 24.69 -3.44 -16.47
C THR A 808 23.86 -2.18 -16.71
N VAL A 809 23.48 -1.46 -15.65
CA VAL A 809 22.92 -0.11 -15.75
C VAL A 809 24.08 0.89 -15.80
N GLY A 810 24.63 1.07 -16.99
CA GLY A 810 25.81 1.89 -17.19
C GLY A 810 27.12 1.20 -16.82
N TRP A 811 28.19 1.99 -16.65
CA TRP A 811 29.50 1.45 -16.30
C TRP A 811 29.55 0.95 -14.84
N VAL A 812 30.17 -0.22 -14.63
CA VAL A 812 30.39 -0.82 -13.31
C VAL A 812 31.86 -1.14 -13.10
N TYR A 813 32.46 -0.60 -12.03
CA TYR A 813 33.82 -0.96 -11.62
C TYR A 813 33.82 -2.19 -10.70
N GLN A 814 34.73 -3.11 -10.94
CA GLN A 814 34.96 -4.28 -10.08
C GLN A 814 36.44 -4.45 -9.78
N SER A 815 36.74 -4.93 -8.57
CA SER A 815 38.07 -5.41 -8.24
C SER A 815 38.03 -6.80 -7.60
N TRP A 816 39.09 -7.58 -7.85
CA TRP A 816 39.25 -8.93 -7.36
C TRP A 816 40.64 -9.13 -6.81
N ARG A 817 40.73 -9.76 -5.64
CA ARG A 817 42.01 -10.20 -5.09
C ARG A 817 42.52 -11.41 -5.85
N ILE A 818 43.66 -11.28 -6.53
CA ILE A 818 44.17 -12.32 -7.44
C ILE A 818 44.40 -13.63 -6.70
N ALA A 819 44.93 -13.56 -5.48
CA ALA A 819 45.28 -14.71 -4.64
C ALA A 819 44.09 -15.62 -4.28
N ASP A 820 42.85 -15.11 -4.36
CA ASP A 820 41.65 -15.89 -4.06
C ASP A 820 41.27 -16.82 -5.22
N PHE A 821 41.75 -16.52 -6.44
CA PHE A 821 41.49 -17.31 -7.65
C PHE A 821 42.72 -18.09 -8.10
N MET A 822 43.91 -17.50 -8.02
CA MET A 822 45.14 -18.09 -8.51
C MET A 822 46.39 -17.50 -7.85
N THR A 823 47.52 -18.19 -7.99
CA THR A 823 48.81 -17.63 -7.54
C THR A 823 49.22 -16.47 -8.45
N PRO A 824 49.50 -15.26 -7.91
CA PRO A 824 50.02 -14.14 -8.69
C PRO A 824 51.38 -14.47 -9.32
N THR A 825 51.59 -14.05 -10.57
CA THR A 825 52.85 -14.25 -11.30
C THR A 825 53.21 -13.02 -12.11
N ASP A 826 54.37 -13.05 -12.78
CA ASP A 826 54.73 -12.03 -13.75
C ASP A 826 54.16 -12.33 -15.15
N GLN A 827 53.40 -13.42 -15.30
CA GLN A 827 52.77 -13.92 -16.53
C GLN A 827 51.25 -13.72 -16.55
N MET A 828 50.74 -12.69 -15.88
CA MET A 828 49.29 -12.48 -15.79
C MET A 828 48.72 -11.99 -17.13
N ARG A 829 47.50 -12.42 -17.43
CA ARG A 829 46.67 -11.94 -18.56
C ARG A 829 45.23 -11.84 -18.10
N ILE A 830 44.52 -10.79 -18.52
CA ILE A 830 43.06 -10.68 -18.41
C ILE A 830 42.47 -10.63 -19.82
N ARG A 831 41.27 -11.20 -19.99
CA ARG A 831 40.52 -11.07 -21.23
C ARG A 831 39.03 -10.89 -20.97
N PHE A 832 38.38 -10.26 -21.92
CA PHE A 832 36.95 -9.95 -21.91
C PHE A 832 36.36 -10.53 -23.19
N SER A 833 35.30 -11.32 -23.05
CA SER A 833 34.63 -12.00 -24.17
C SER A 833 33.18 -11.59 -24.20
N ALA A 834 32.72 -10.99 -25.30
CA ALA A 834 31.31 -10.70 -25.55
C ALA A 834 30.81 -11.64 -26.65
N ILE A 835 29.56 -12.07 -26.54
CA ILE A 835 28.90 -13.02 -27.45
C ILE A 835 27.43 -12.66 -27.53
N ASP A 836 26.85 -12.87 -28.71
CA ASP A 836 25.42 -12.84 -29.01
C ASP A 836 25.03 -14.16 -29.70
N GLN A 837 24.58 -15.15 -28.93
CA GLN A 837 24.31 -16.49 -29.43
C GLN A 837 23.22 -17.22 -28.60
N PRO A 838 21.99 -17.40 -29.14
CA PRO A 838 21.56 -17.11 -30.51
C PRO A 838 21.68 -15.63 -30.90
N ASN A 839 21.82 -15.35 -32.20
CA ASN A 839 21.80 -13.97 -32.69
C ASN A 839 20.35 -13.51 -32.78
N ASP A 840 19.86 -13.00 -31.65
CA ASP A 840 18.52 -12.47 -31.48
C ASP A 840 18.43 -11.27 -30.52
N SER A 841 19.54 -10.85 -29.91
CA SER A 841 19.62 -9.66 -29.06
C SER A 841 20.37 -8.51 -29.74
N VAL A 842 20.23 -7.30 -29.20
CA VAL A 842 21.18 -6.20 -29.42
C VAL A 842 22.16 -6.20 -28.24
N THR A 843 23.38 -6.66 -28.49
CA THR A 843 24.43 -6.82 -27.47
C THR A 843 25.55 -5.82 -27.65
N GLU A 844 25.85 -5.06 -26.58
CA GLU A 844 26.92 -4.07 -26.54
C GLU A 844 27.83 -4.30 -25.33
N ALA A 845 29.14 -4.14 -25.50
CA ALA A 845 30.09 -4.28 -24.42
C ALA A 845 31.13 -3.16 -24.43
N GLY A 846 31.47 -2.68 -23.23
CA GLY A 846 32.53 -1.70 -22.99
C GLY A 846 33.48 -2.19 -21.90
N VAL A 847 34.77 -1.88 -22.03
CA VAL A 847 35.79 -2.15 -21.00
C VAL A 847 36.73 -0.96 -20.89
N ASP A 848 37.01 -0.55 -19.65
CA ASP A 848 37.84 0.60 -19.34
C ASP A 848 38.60 0.47 -18.00
N ALA A 849 39.54 1.38 -17.72
CA ALA A 849 40.26 1.55 -16.45
C ALA A 849 40.87 0.26 -15.86
N ILE A 850 41.63 -0.47 -16.68
CA ILE A 850 42.26 -1.73 -16.27
C ILE A 850 43.43 -1.45 -15.34
N SER A 851 43.46 -2.10 -14.17
CA SER A 851 44.51 -1.90 -13.18
C SER A 851 44.97 -3.20 -12.53
N ILE A 852 46.26 -3.27 -12.20
CA ILE A 852 46.81 -4.21 -11.22
C ILE A 852 47.36 -3.38 -10.08
N PHE A 853 46.77 -3.52 -8.90
CA PHE A 853 47.08 -2.67 -7.76
C PHE A 853 47.04 -3.47 -6.46
N GLU A 854 47.58 -2.91 -5.40
CA GLU A 854 47.36 -3.39 -4.05
C GLU A 854 46.95 -2.21 -3.17
N ILE A 855 46.23 -2.52 -2.09
CA ILE A 855 45.91 -1.53 -1.07
C ILE A 855 46.90 -1.76 0.06
N THR A 856 47.79 -0.80 0.25
CA THR A 856 48.84 -0.86 1.27
C THR A 856 48.55 0.02 2.47
N CYS A 857 49.12 -0.41 3.58
CA CYS A 857 49.26 0.35 4.80
C CYS A 857 50.76 0.51 5.11
N PRO A 858 51.33 1.73 5.02
CA PRO A 858 52.74 1.97 5.29
C PRO A 858 53.18 1.65 6.72
#